data_AF-A0AAV0F9L4-F1
#
_entry.id   AF-A0AAV0F9L4-F1
#
_cell.length_a   1.000
_cell.length_b   1.000
_cell.length_c   1.000
_cell.angle_alpha   90.00
_cell.angle_beta   90.00
_cell.angle_gamma   90.00
#
_symmetry.space_group_name_H-M   'P 1'
#
loop_
_entity.id
_entity.type
_entity.pdbx_description
1 polymer ?
#
loop_
_entity_poly.entity_id
_entity_poly.type
_entity_poly.pdbx_seq_one_letter_code
_entity_poly.pdbx_strand_id
1 'polypeptide(L)'
;MFLLRIMRCFLVRTSMSIEVFTFVVNILLKSLYKMFEKISGIKSASFPFTYLGGNIFQGRTKICHFDNILFKIDQRLAGWKNKFLNPGGRITLINSVITALPLYHMANAIIPKTILKTIEQKCSKFLWYNADFEKRQIWRKWNKMTYPTKENGLGFRDLFTIQNCFYLKCWWKIANKTGLWGLWVSKLKNPSNSYMWKGLQSVKHTFDSLTTLVVCNGHSSFWSSNWTEFGRLTNYWHTEEVWHPQITIRKAFSHPTFFQDIQKNMPDYIINNVTTIAHHFSKHRDTIVWTPTPDGSYSFKSANDETRPKKPTDILTSHIWNRNIPTKISHPLQPFQEHLLRFGKHGPFKCPFCNNFDTQHHCYISCEFSSNLWPHFGNLFNITYTNLDPIYTVLHRRFSAHDEFQNLKSQVAIYICWTIWKWRNYYLYDDKILPISEAINYINKELRDASVAFPIITSCSSPPLNDIKLINLKVKPRKGSLQSASWAKLPIDFIKINIAFTKFRDNKTTIGLIIRDDHGHPLHYMSAASQLDNATANTCDILINLKGYLTEENHSNVIDECENSEVIQTLKGRERPRWKEIANLEAFKEVFQNSNFCFTHIKKPCNRAASFIAKYFDAFDCNPNIYSKFVGIVKFDAISYPYIVNSGRYWL
;
A
#
# COMPACT_ATOMS: atom_id res chain seq x y z
N MET A 1 18.53 -36.28 -19.18
CA MET A 1 19.35 -35.32 -18.38
C MET A 1 18.59 -34.03 -18.00
N PHE A 2 17.86 -33.37 -18.92
CA PHE A 2 17.09 -32.14 -18.65
C PHE A 2 15.97 -32.32 -17.60
N LEU A 3 15.18 -33.39 -17.70
CA LEU A 3 14.15 -33.78 -16.70
C LEU A 3 14.75 -34.05 -15.32
N LEU A 4 15.92 -34.70 -15.25
CA LEU A 4 16.66 -34.94 -14.00
C LEU A 4 17.18 -33.63 -13.37
N ARG A 5 17.60 -32.65 -14.19
CA ARG A 5 17.96 -31.29 -13.74
C ARG A 5 16.74 -30.53 -13.22
N ILE A 6 15.59 -30.65 -13.89
CA ILE A 6 14.31 -30.07 -13.43
C ILE A 6 13.91 -30.70 -12.10
N MET A 7 13.93 -32.02 -11.96
CA MET A 7 13.54 -32.71 -10.72
C MET A 7 14.50 -32.46 -9.56
N ARG A 8 15.82 -32.45 -9.78
CA ARG A 8 16.82 -32.06 -8.76
C ARG A 8 16.64 -30.60 -8.30
N CYS A 9 16.35 -29.67 -9.22
CA CYS A 9 16.13 -28.28 -8.84
C CYS A 9 14.76 -28.02 -8.19
N PHE A 10 13.73 -28.81 -8.54
CA PHE A 10 12.39 -28.71 -7.95
C PHE A 10 12.36 -29.23 -6.51
N LEU A 11 13.05 -30.34 -6.22
CA LEU A 11 13.25 -30.89 -4.87
C LEU A 11 13.97 -29.90 -3.94
N VAL A 12 14.88 -29.08 -4.48
CA VAL A 12 15.73 -28.17 -3.70
C VAL A 12 15.11 -26.78 -3.51
N ARG A 13 14.15 -26.33 -4.35
CA ARG A 13 13.83 -24.88 -4.39
C ARG A 13 12.39 -24.42 -4.62
N THR A 14 11.38 -25.27 -4.81
CA THR A 14 10.03 -24.77 -5.15
C THR A 14 8.89 -25.35 -4.33
N SER A 15 8.35 -24.52 -3.44
CA SER A 15 7.10 -24.69 -2.71
C SER A 15 5.90 -24.17 -3.53
N MET A 16 5.62 -24.72 -4.72
CA MET A 16 4.39 -24.39 -5.47
C MET A 16 3.89 -25.49 -6.42
N SER A 17 2.57 -25.73 -6.31
CA SER A 17 1.63 -26.56 -7.10
C SER A 17 1.95 -28.06 -7.22
N ILE A 18 1.39 -28.81 -6.30
CA ILE A 18 1.51 -30.27 -6.17
C ILE A 18 0.65 -31.02 -7.21
N GLU A 19 -0.49 -30.45 -7.61
CA GLU A 19 -1.43 -31.08 -8.56
C GLU A 19 -0.85 -31.28 -9.96
N VAL A 20 0.12 -30.46 -10.34
CA VAL A 20 0.71 -30.55 -11.69
C VAL A 20 1.88 -31.52 -11.73
N PHE A 21 2.55 -31.74 -10.60
CA PHE A 21 3.61 -32.74 -10.48
C PHE A 21 3.03 -34.17 -10.56
N THR A 22 1.85 -34.41 -9.97
CA THR A 22 1.15 -35.71 -10.09
C THR A 22 0.77 -36.09 -11.52
N PHE A 23 0.67 -35.12 -12.43
CA PHE A 23 0.47 -35.37 -13.86
C PHE A 23 1.79 -35.70 -14.58
N VAL A 24 2.87 -34.95 -14.32
CA VAL A 24 4.21 -35.18 -14.92
C VAL A 24 4.78 -36.54 -14.52
N VAL A 25 4.53 -36.97 -13.30
CA VAL A 25 5.07 -38.19 -12.68
C VAL A 25 4.30 -39.45 -13.12
N ASN A 26 3.01 -39.31 -13.46
CA ASN A 26 2.20 -40.45 -13.93
C ASN A 26 2.40 -40.81 -15.40
N ILE A 27 2.69 -39.84 -16.27
CA ILE A 27 2.71 -40.09 -17.73
C ILE A 27 4.09 -40.51 -18.23
N LEU A 28 5.19 -40.12 -17.57
CA LEU A 28 6.53 -40.23 -18.18
C LEU A 28 7.48 -41.31 -17.63
N LEU A 29 7.23 -41.94 -16.47
CA LEU A 29 8.37 -42.54 -15.73
C LEU A 29 8.15 -43.90 -15.05
N LYS A 30 7.18 -44.75 -15.40
CA LYS A 30 7.07 -46.10 -14.76
C LYS A 30 8.38 -46.91 -14.80
N SER A 31 9.16 -46.83 -15.89
CA SER A 31 10.46 -47.50 -16.04
C SER A 31 11.62 -46.81 -15.32
N LEU A 32 11.53 -45.51 -15.05
CA LEU A 32 12.62 -44.69 -14.52
C LEU A 32 12.62 -44.57 -12.99
N TYR A 33 11.53 -44.94 -12.29
CA TYR A 33 11.48 -44.97 -10.82
C TYR A 33 12.52 -45.89 -10.22
N LYS A 34 12.60 -47.13 -10.72
CA LYS A 34 13.53 -48.14 -10.20
C LYS A 34 14.99 -47.70 -10.37
N MET A 35 15.30 -47.05 -11.49
CA MET A 35 16.64 -46.50 -11.75
C MET A 35 16.95 -45.32 -10.82
N PHE A 36 15.99 -44.43 -10.58
CA PHE A 36 16.16 -43.28 -9.70
C PHE A 36 16.29 -43.68 -8.22
N GLU A 37 15.49 -44.63 -7.75
CA GLU A 37 15.56 -45.17 -6.39
C GLU A 37 16.94 -45.81 -6.13
N LYS A 38 17.48 -46.54 -7.12
CA LYS A 38 18.81 -47.15 -7.06
C LYS A 38 19.96 -46.13 -7.06
N ILE A 39 19.84 -45.02 -7.79
CA ILE A 39 20.90 -43.99 -7.91
C ILE A 39 20.83 -42.97 -6.76
N SER A 40 19.64 -42.59 -6.30
CA SER A 40 19.45 -41.53 -5.31
C SER A 40 19.35 -42.03 -3.88
N GLY A 41 19.05 -43.32 -3.67
CA GLY A 41 18.74 -43.89 -2.35
C GLY A 41 17.40 -43.43 -1.76
N ILE A 42 16.61 -42.63 -2.50
CA ILE A 42 15.32 -42.11 -2.05
C ILE A 42 14.23 -43.14 -2.33
N LYS A 43 13.63 -43.69 -1.27
CA LYS A 43 12.51 -44.63 -1.36
C LYS A 43 11.27 -43.98 -1.97
N SER A 44 10.56 -44.73 -2.81
CA SER A 44 9.26 -44.30 -3.34
C SER A 44 8.20 -44.24 -2.23
N ALA A 45 7.37 -43.19 -2.24
CA ALA A 45 6.24 -43.03 -1.31
C ALA A 45 4.92 -43.23 -2.07
N SER A 46 3.94 -43.90 -1.44
CA SER A 46 2.59 -44.05 -1.98
C SER A 46 1.75 -42.80 -1.68
N PHE A 47 0.84 -42.44 -2.60
CA PHE A 47 -0.09 -41.34 -2.37
C PHE A 47 -1.27 -41.80 -1.50
N PRO A 48 -1.81 -40.94 -0.62
CA PRO A 48 -1.31 -39.60 -0.27
C PRO A 48 -0.17 -39.64 0.76
N PHE A 49 0.80 -38.73 0.67
CA PHE A 49 1.89 -38.60 1.65
C PHE A 49 2.18 -37.13 2.00
N THR A 50 2.84 -36.88 3.12
CA THR A 50 3.20 -35.52 3.55
C THR A 50 4.63 -35.18 3.15
N TYR A 51 4.83 -34.04 2.49
CA TYR A 51 6.14 -33.50 2.13
C TYR A 51 6.26 -32.05 2.57
N LEU A 52 7.31 -31.72 3.34
CA LEU A 52 7.51 -30.37 3.92
C LEU A 52 6.25 -29.82 4.61
N GLY A 53 5.50 -30.69 5.30
CA GLY A 53 4.25 -30.32 5.97
C GLY A 53 3.02 -30.13 5.08
N GLY A 54 3.14 -30.27 3.75
CA GLY A 54 2.02 -30.26 2.80
C GLY A 54 1.61 -31.66 2.37
N ASN A 55 0.32 -31.92 2.21
CA ASN A 55 -0.17 -33.21 1.74
C ASN A 55 -0.13 -33.27 0.22
N ILE A 56 0.55 -34.29 -0.28
CA ILE A 56 0.65 -34.65 -1.69
C ILE A 56 -0.33 -35.79 -1.96
N PHE A 57 -1.25 -35.57 -2.89
CA PHE A 57 -2.29 -36.53 -3.25
C PHE A 57 -2.56 -36.52 -4.75
N GLN A 58 -3.14 -37.61 -5.25
CA GLN A 58 -3.52 -37.78 -6.65
C GLN A 58 -5.02 -37.58 -6.83
N GLY A 59 -5.42 -36.90 -7.91
CA GLY A 59 -6.82 -36.69 -8.26
C GLY A 59 -7.45 -35.48 -7.56
N ARG A 60 -8.76 -35.51 -7.34
CA ARG A 60 -9.53 -34.37 -6.81
C ARG A 60 -9.16 -34.08 -5.36
N THR A 61 -9.10 -32.79 -5.01
CA THR A 61 -8.94 -32.33 -3.63
C THR A 61 -10.11 -32.82 -2.77
N LYS A 62 -9.84 -33.56 -1.70
CA LYS A 62 -10.84 -34.00 -0.72
C LYS A 62 -10.68 -33.23 0.58
N ILE A 63 -11.77 -33.14 1.36
CA ILE A 63 -11.80 -32.48 2.68
C ILE A 63 -10.77 -33.12 3.61
N CYS A 64 -10.70 -34.46 3.64
CA CYS A 64 -9.81 -35.22 4.52
C CYS A 64 -8.31 -34.89 4.32
N HIS A 65 -7.91 -34.41 3.15
CA HIS A 65 -6.53 -34.00 2.90
C HIS A 65 -6.11 -32.77 3.73
N PHE A 66 -7.05 -32.05 4.35
CA PHE A 66 -6.80 -30.84 5.13
C PHE A 66 -7.12 -30.99 6.62
N ASP A 67 -7.46 -32.21 7.09
CA ASP A 67 -7.81 -32.47 8.50
C ASP A 67 -6.66 -32.10 9.45
N ASN A 68 -5.40 -32.29 9.03
CA ASN A 68 -4.23 -31.89 9.81
C ASN A 68 -4.21 -30.37 10.10
N ILE A 69 -4.71 -29.53 9.20
CA ILE A 69 -4.80 -28.08 9.43
C ILE A 69 -5.82 -27.80 10.53
N LEU A 70 -6.99 -28.43 10.44
CA LEU A 70 -8.04 -28.28 11.44
C LEU A 70 -7.58 -28.79 12.81
N PHE A 71 -6.90 -29.93 12.85
CA PHE A 71 -6.33 -30.50 14.06
C PHE A 71 -5.30 -29.57 14.71
N LYS A 72 -4.37 -28.99 13.93
CA LYS A 72 -3.41 -28.00 14.44
C LYS A 72 -4.09 -26.75 15.00
N ILE A 73 -5.14 -26.28 14.34
CA ILE A 73 -5.95 -25.16 14.84
C ILE A 73 -6.61 -25.55 16.16
N ASP A 74 -7.20 -26.73 16.24
CA ASP A 74 -7.85 -27.22 17.46
C ASP A 74 -6.86 -27.38 18.62
N GLN A 75 -5.65 -27.88 18.37
CA GLN A 75 -4.60 -27.92 19.38
C GLN A 75 -4.22 -26.53 19.91
N ARG A 76 -4.10 -25.53 19.02
CA ARG A 76 -3.81 -24.15 19.43
C ARG A 76 -4.95 -23.56 20.26
N LEU A 77 -6.19 -23.75 19.80
CA LEU A 77 -7.38 -23.27 20.50
C LEU A 77 -7.56 -23.95 21.87
N ALA A 78 -7.30 -25.25 21.97
CA ALA A 78 -7.38 -25.99 23.23
C ALA A 78 -6.28 -25.57 24.22
N GLY A 79 -5.06 -25.30 23.72
CA GLY A 79 -3.95 -24.80 24.55
C GLY A 79 -4.18 -23.39 25.11
N TRP A 80 -4.98 -22.57 24.43
CA TRP A 80 -5.33 -21.24 24.91
C TRP A 80 -6.56 -21.27 25.81
N LYS A 81 -6.33 -21.26 27.12
CA LYS A 81 -7.41 -21.10 28.11
C LYS A 81 -8.08 -19.73 27.92
N ASN A 82 -9.23 -19.73 27.26
CA ASN A 82 -10.12 -18.57 27.05
C ASN A 82 -10.37 -17.73 28.32
N LYS A 83 -10.31 -18.35 29.51
CA LYS A 83 -10.52 -17.73 30.83
C LYS A 83 -9.52 -16.60 31.14
N PHE A 84 -8.30 -16.67 30.60
CA PHE A 84 -7.23 -15.69 30.91
C PHE A 84 -6.99 -14.65 29.80
N LEU A 85 -7.68 -14.77 28.66
CA LEU A 85 -7.46 -13.90 27.51
C LEU A 85 -8.62 -12.92 27.36
N ASN A 86 -8.29 -11.63 27.46
CA ASN A 86 -9.20 -10.55 27.09
C ASN A 86 -9.49 -10.58 25.56
N PRO A 87 -10.58 -9.94 25.09
CA PRO A 87 -10.95 -9.95 23.67
C PRO A 87 -9.84 -9.43 22.73
N GLY A 88 -9.08 -8.41 23.15
CA GLY A 88 -7.94 -7.88 22.37
C GLY A 88 -6.83 -8.90 22.15
N GLY A 89 -6.50 -9.70 23.18
CA GLY A 89 -5.56 -10.81 23.09
C GLY A 89 -6.05 -11.91 22.14
N ARG A 90 -7.35 -12.24 22.19
CA ARG A 90 -7.94 -13.23 21.27
C ARG A 90 -7.89 -12.77 19.82
N ILE A 91 -8.25 -11.50 19.54
CA ILE A 91 -8.13 -10.89 18.20
C ILE A 91 -6.67 -11.00 17.71
N THR A 92 -5.71 -10.71 18.58
CA THR A 92 -4.28 -10.77 18.25
C THR A 92 -3.85 -12.19 17.89
N LEU A 93 -4.26 -13.21 18.64
CA LEU A 93 -3.93 -14.62 18.38
C LEU A 93 -4.57 -15.15 17.09
N ILE A 94 -5.82 -14.77 16.81
CA ILE A 94 -6.49 -15.10 15.54
C ILE A 94 -5.67 -14.55 14.36
N ASN A 95 -5.27 -13.28 14.42
CA ASN A 95 -4.55 -12.60 13.35
C ASN A 95 -3.11 -13.08 13.17
N SER A 96 -2.40 -13.33 14.27
CA SER A 96 -0.98 -13.71 14.22
C SER A 96 -0.76 -15.20 14.00
N VAL A 97 -1.63 -16.06 14.54
CA VAL A 97 -1.42 -17.51 14.55
C VAL A 97 -2.46 -18.25 13.70
N ILE A 98 -3.75 -18.18 14.03
CA ILE A 98 -4.75 -19.07 13.41
C ILE A 98 -4.91 -18.80 11.91
N THR A 99 -5.05 -17.53 11.52
CA THR A 99 -5.15 -17.15 10.09
C THR A 99 -3.84 -17.33 9.32
N ALA A 100 -2.71 -17.52 10.00
CA ALA A 100 -1.41 -17.78 9.38
C ALA A 100 -1.20 -19.27 9.05
N LEU A 101 -1.74 -20.18 9.87
CA LEU A 101 -1.61 -21.64 9.68
C LEU A 101 -2.02 -22.15 8.28
N PRO A 102 -3.17 -21.74 7.68
CA PRO A 102 -3.57 -22.26 6.38
C PRO A 102 -2.76 -21.66 5.21
N LEU A 103 -2.01 -20.57 5.41
CA LEU A 103 -1.35 -19.84 4.31
C LEU A 103 -0.34 -20.70 3.55
N TYR A 104 0.42 -21.55 4.25
CA TYR A 104 1.36 -22.47 3.62
C TYR A 104 0.66 -23.45 2.68
N HIS A 105 -0.52 -23.93 3.07
CA HIS A 105 -1.29 -24.87 2.26
C HIS A 105 -1.98 -24.16 1.09
N MET A 106 -2.53 -22.96 1.30
CA MET A 106 -3.13 -22.13 0.23
C MET A 106 -2.13 -21.77 -0.87
N ALA A 107 -0.85 -21.61 -0.52
CA ALA A 107 0.22 -21.38 -1.49
C ALA A 107 0.48 -22.57 -2.41
N ASN A 108 0.14 -23.79 -1.97
CA ASN A 108 0.54 -25.03 -2.62
C ASN A 108 -0.64 -25.82 -3.22
N ALA A 109 -1.85 -25.63 -2.69
CA ALA A 109 -3.05 -26.36 -3.03
C ALA A 109 -4.30 -25.48 -2.91
N ILE A 110 -5.38 -25.92 -3.55
CA ILE A 110 -6.70 -25.31 -3.36
C ILE A 110 -7.33 -25.87 -2.10
N ILE A 111 -7.58 -25.00 -1.12
CA ILE A 111 -8.32 -25.41 0.07
C ILE A 111 -9.83 -25.36 -0.24
N PRO A 112 -10.58 -26.46 0.01
CA PRO A 112 -12.03 -26.48 -0.18
C PRO A 112 -12.70 -25.39 0.65
N LYS A 113 -13.71 -24.72 0.07
CA LYS A 113 -14.48 -23.66 0.74
C LYS A 113 -15.05 -24.12 2.09
N THR A 114 -15.42 -25.39 2.21
CA THR A 114 -15.91 -26.00 3.46
C THR A 114 -14.89 -25.89 4.59
N ILE A 115 -13.62 -26.22 4.32
CA ILE A 115 -12.53 -26.11 5.32
C ILE A 115 -12.34 -24.65 5.74
N LEU A 116 -12.34 -23.71 4.78
CA LEU A 116 -12.21 -22.29 5.10
C LEU A 116 -13.34 -21.81 6.01
N LYS A 117 -14.59 -22.18 5.72
CA LYS A 117 -15.74 -21.87 6.58
C LYS A 117 -15.59 -22.49 7.97
N THR A 118 -15.11 -23.72 8.08
CA THR A 118 -14.86 -24.38 9.37
C THR A 118 -13.81 -23.62 10.18
N ILE A 119 -12.75 -23.12 9.56
CA ILE A 119 -11.73 -22.29 10.23
C ILE A 119 -12.37 -20.99 10.73
N GLU A 120 -13.12 -20.28 9.90
CA GLU A 120 -13.80 -19.04 10.30
C GLU A 120 -14.78 -19.26 11.47
N GLN A 121 -15.52 -20.38 11.45
CA GLN A 121 -16.41 -20.77 12.55
C GLN A 121 -15.64 -21.01 13.85
N LYS A 122 -14.51 -21.72 13.80
CA LYS A 122 -13.64 -21.96 14.97
C LYS A 122 -13.08 -20.65 15.52
N CYS A 123 -12.61 -19.74 14.66
CA CYS A 123 -12.15 -18.41 15.07
C CYS A 123 -13.28 -17.58 15.71
N SER A 124 -14.48 -17.60 15.12
CA SER A 124 -15.65 -16.89 15.65
C SER A 124 -16.04 -17.42 17.03
N LYS A 125 -16.06 -18.75 17.22
CA LYS A 125 -16.31 -19.37 18.52
C LYS A 125 -15.26 -18.97 19.54
N PHE A 126 -13.97 -19.05 19.19
CA PHE A 126 -12.88 -18.64 20.08
C PHE A 126 -12.98 -17.16 20.49
N LEU A 127 -13.35 -16.28 19.56
CA LEU A 127 -13.51 -14.85 19.84
C LEU A 127 -14.65 -14.58 20.83
N TRP A 128 -15.83 -15.18 20.61
CA TRP A 128 -17.04 -14.79 21.31
C TRP A 128 -17.41 -15.67 22.52
N TYR A 129 -16.96 -16.93 22.57
CA TYR A 129 -17.40 -17.90 23.60
C TYR A 129 -16.54 -17.79 24.87
N ASN A 130 -17.10 -18.17 26.01
CA ASN A 130 -16.36 -18.26 27.27
C ASN A 130 -15.52 -19.55 27.33
N ALA A 131 -14.74 -19.72 28.41
CA ALA A 131 -13.82 -20.84 28.55
C ALA A 131 -14.44 -22.22 28.60
N ASP A 132 -15.69 -22.30 29.02
CA ASP A 132 -16.44 -23.55 29.08
C ASP A 132 -17.22 -23.80 27.77
N PHE A 133 -16.92 -23.01 26.71
CA PHE A 133 -17.57 -23.04 25.39
C PHE A 133 -19.09 -22.93 25.42
N GLU A 134 -19.66 -22.44 26.52
CA GLU A 134 -21.07 -22.08 26.61
C GLU A 134 -21.41 -21.02 25.55
N LYS A 135 -22.56 -21.21 24.89
CA LYS A 135 -23.00 -20.34 23.80
C LYS A 135 -23.13 -18.89 24.29
N ARG A 136 -22.23 -18.02 23.83
CA ARG A 136 -22.45 -16.57 23.83
C ARG A 136 -23.03 -16.11 22.51
N GLN A 137 -23.68 -14.95 22.55
CA GLN A 137 -24.19 -14.29 21.37
C GLN A 137 -23.04 -13.81 20.49
N ILE A 138 -23.15 -14.07 19.18
CA ILE A 138 -22.21 -13.58 18.18
C ILE A 138 -22.62 -12.13 17.87
N TRP A 139 -21.92 -11.18 18.49
CA TRP A 139 -22.21 -9.75 18.38
C TRP A 139 -22.00 -9.19 16.97
N ARG A 140 -21.15 -9.85 16.17
CA ARG A 140 -20.85 -9.40 14.81
C ARG A 140 -20.53 -10.55 13.87
N LYS A 141 -21.12 -10.52 12.67
CA LYS A 141 -20.85 -11.50 11.61
C LYS A 141 -19.39 -11.47 11.18
N TRP A 142 -18.81 -12.65 10.92
CA TRP A 142 -17.39 -12.82 10.56
C TRP A 142 -16.95 -11.97 9.36
N ASN A 143 -17.75 -11.98 8.29
CA ASN A 143 -17.50 -11.18 7.09
C ASN A 143 -17.45 -9.66 7.35
N LYS A 144 -18.05 -9.14 8.42
CA LYS A 144 -17.95 -7.73 8.79
C LYS A 144 -16.69 -7.44 9.61
N MET A 145 -16.09 -8.46 10.23
CA MET A 145 -14.87 -8.34 11.03
C MET A 145 -13.59 -8.46 10.19
N THR A 146 -13.67 -9.03 8.99
CA THR A 146 -12.53 -9.13 8.06
C THR A 146 -12.14 -7.81 7.40
N TYR A 147 -13.00 -6.80 7.45
CA TYR A 147 -12.66 -5.46 6.98
C TYR A 147 -11.49 -4.86 7.80
N PRO A 148 -10.66 -3.99 7.23
CA PRO A 148 -9.68 -3.22 7.98
C PRO A 148 -10.32 -2.40 9.10
N THR A 149 -9.54 -2.04 10.10
CA THR A 149 -9.98 -1.17 11.20
C THR A 149 -10.51 0.17 10.71
N LYS A 150 -9.88 0.75 9.68
CA LYS A 150 -10.31 1.99 8.98
C LYS A 150 -11.67 1.89 8.27
N GLU A 151 -12.16 0.66 8.07
CA GLU A 151 -13.44 0.36 7.44
C GLU A 151 -14.42 -0.26 8.44
N ASN A 152 -14.22 0.10 9.72
CA ASN A 152 -14.97 -0.36 10.87
C ASN A 152 -14.86 -1.88 11.10
N GLY A 153 -13.87 -2.61 10.58
CA GLY A 153 -13.68 -4.04 10.89
C GLY A 153 -12.67 -4.30 12.01
N LEU A 154 -12.29 -5.57 12.21
CA LEU A 154 -11.26 -5.99 13.18
C LEU A 154 -9.93 -6.36 12.49
N GLY A 155 -9.85 -6.23 11.17
CA GLY A 155 -8.66 -6.52 10.38
C GLY A 155 -8.35 -8.01 10.25
N PHE A 156 -9.32 -8.90 10.44
CA PHE A 156 -9.11 -10.33 10.19
C PHE A 156 -8.85 -10.61 8.71
N ARG A 157 -7.94 -11.54 8.41
CA ARG A 157 -7.73 -11.97 7.02
C ARG A 157 -8.94 -12.76 6.53
N ASP A 158 -9.53 -12.31 5.42
CA ASP A 158 -10.53 -13.11 4.68
C ASP A 158 -9.82 -14.24 3.93
N LEU A 159 -10.01 -15.47 4.41
CA LEU A 159 -9.34 -16.64 3.87
C LEU A 159 -9.71 -16.92 2.40
N PHE A 160 -10.88 -16.50 1.95
CA PHE A 160 -11.30 -16.64 0.55
C PHE A 160 -10.55 -15.66 -0.35
N THR A 161 -10.45 -14.39 0.08
CA THR A 161 -9.66 -13.38 -0.64
C THR A 161 -8.19 -13.75 -0.68
N ILE A 162 -7.65 -14.29 0.42
CA ILE A 162 -6.25 -14.72 0.47
C ILE A 162 -5.97 -15.86 -0.51
N GLN A 163 -6.88 -16.83 -0.68
CA GLN A 163 -6.75 -17.87 -1.70
C GLN A 163 -6.65 -17.26 -3.12
N ASN A 164 -7.47 -16.25 -3.42
CA ASN A 164 -7.40 -15.52 -4.69
C ASN A 164 -6.08 -14.77 -4.86
N CYS A 165 -5.52 -14.20 -3.80
CA CYS A 165 -4.21 -13.57 -3.83
C CYS A 165 -3.11 -14.58 -4.25
N PHE A 166 -3.15 -15.81 -3.71
CA PHE A 166 -2.21 -16.84 -4.15
C PHE A 166 -2.34 -17.17 -5.64
N TYR A 167 -3.56 -17.18 -6.19
CA TYR A 167 -3.76 -17.35 -7.64
C TYR A 167 -3.19 -16.17 -8.44
N LEU A 168 -3.37 -14.93 -7.98
CA LEU A 168 -2.74 -13.76 -8.61
C LEU A 168 -1.21 -13.86 -8.59
N LYS A 169 -0.62 -14.34 -7.48
CA LYS A 169 0.83 -14.59 -7.39
C LYS A 169 1.29 -15.65 -8.39
N CYS A 170 0.47 -16.67 -8.67
CA CYS A 170 0.78 -17.66 -9.69
C CYS A 170 0.76 -17.05 -11.09
N TRP A 171 -0.27 -16.27 -11.42
CA TRP A 171 -0.33 -15.54 -12.68
C TRP A 171 0.87 -14.61 -12.86
N TRP A 172 1.26 -13.90 -11.79
CA TRP A 172 2.47 -13.09 -11.79
C TRP A 172 3.72 -13.88 -12.20
N LYS A 173 3.87 -15.10 -11.64
CA LYS A 173 5.00 -15.98 -11.98
C LYS A 173 4.94 -16.49 -13.42
N ILE A 174 3.75 -16.80 -13.93
CA ILE A 174 3.53 -17.22 -15.33
C ILE A 174 3.87 -16.08 -16.28
N ALA A 175 3.30 -14.90 -16.04
CA ALA A 175 3.44 -13.70 -16.86
C ALA A 175 4.91 -13.27 -16.99
N ASN A 176 5.63 -13.18 -15.87
CA ASN A 176 7.04 -12.79 -15.87
C ASN A 176 8.01 -13.97 -16.09
N LYS A 177 7.50 -15.18 -16.37
CA LYS A 177 8.30 -16.39 -16.59
C LYS A 177 9.33 -16.61 -15.47
N THR A 178 8.92 -16.37 -14.22
CA THR A 178 9.81 -16.47 -13.06
C THR A 178 9.71 -17.82 -12.39
N GLY A 179 10.87 -18.38 -12.06
CA GLY A 179 10.98 -19.72 -11.47
C GLY A 179 10.61 -20.84 -12.45
N LEU A 180 10.95 -22.07 -12.09
CA LEU A 180 10.74 -23.24 -12.95
C LEU A 180 9.27 -23.46 -13.29
N TRP A 181 8.38 -23.26 -12.31
CA TRP A 181 6.94 -23.46 -12.51
C TRP A 181 6.34 -22.44 -13.49
N GLY A 182 6.65 -21.14 -13.33
CA GLY A 182 6.16 -20.10 -14.23
C GLY A 182 6.66 -20.30 -15.65
N LEU A 183 7.95 -20.61 -15.81
CA LEU A 183 8.55 -20.96 -17.10
C LEU A 183 7.87 -22.15 -17.75
N TRP A 184 7.65 -23.22 -16.99
CA TRP A 184 7.07 -24.46 -17.51
C TRP A 184 5.61 -24.28 -17.89
N VAL A 185 4.78 -23.68 -17.01
CA VAL A 185 3.37 -23.41 -17.31
C VAL A 185 3.21 -22.46 -18.50
N SER A 186 4.08 -21.45 -18.63
CA SER A 186 4.04 -20.52 -19.78
C SER A 186 4.27 -21.21 -21.14
N LYS A 187 4.85 -22.42 -21.15
CA LYS A 187 5.07 -23.22 -22.36
C LYS A 187 3.93 -24.20 -22.67
N LEU A 188 3.01 -24.41 -21.73
CA LEU A 188 1.89 -25.32 -21.94
C LEU A 188 0.76 -24.59 -22.65
N LYS A 189 0.38 -25.08 -23.84
CA LYS A 189 -0.84 -24.64 -24.51
C LYS A 189 -2.03 -25.20 -23.71
N ASN A 190 -2.73 -24.36 -22.95
CA ASN A 190 -3.90 -24.69 -22.12
C ASN A 190 -3.69 -25.91 -21.19
N PRO A 191 -3.01 -25.73 -20.04
CA PRO A 191 -2.69 -26.82 -19.13
C PRO A 191 -3.92 -27.38 -18.39
N SER A 192 -4.68 -28.25 -19.07
CA SER A 192 -5.64 -29.21 -18.51
C SER A 192 -6.85 -28.66 -17.73
N ASN A 193 -7.87 -29.51 -17.54
CA ASN A 193 -9.06 -29.26 -16.73
C ASN A 193 -8.81 -29.32 -15.20
N SER A 194 -7.58 -29.06 -14.75
CA SER A 194 -7.20 -29.17 -13.34
C SER A 194 -7.93 -28.14 -12.46
N TYR A 195 -8.14 -28.49 -11.19
CA TYR A 195 -8.77 -27.56 -10.23
C TYR A 195 -7.90 -26.33 -10.01
N MET A 196 -6.58 -26.49 -9.90
CA MET A 196 -5.62 -25.39 -9.88
C MET A 196 -5.82 -24.43 -11.06
N TRP A 197 -5.91 -24.96 -12.30
CA TRP A 197 -6.11 -24.10 -13.48
C TRP A 197 -7.45 -23.38 -13.46
N LYS A 198 -8.54 -24.03 -13.03
CA LYS A 198 -9.84 -23.38 -12.84
C LYS A 198 -9.77 -22.25 -11.80
N GLY A 199 -9.02 -22.47 -10.70
CA GLY A 199 -8.74 -21.44 -9.69
C GLY A 199 -7.98 -20.25 -10.29
N LEU A 200 -6.94 -20.50 -11.08
CA LEU A 200 -6.20 -19.46 -11.78
C LEU A 200 -7.09 -18.67 -12.75
N GLN A 201 -7.85 -19.37 -13.60
CA GLN A 201 -8.76 -18.73 -14.56
C GLN A 201 -9.80 -17.85 -13.87
N SER A 202 -10.27 -18.24 -12.68
CA SER A 202 -11.25 -17.45 -11.90
C SER A 202 -10.78 -16.04 -11.53
N VAL A 203 -9.46 -15.78 -11.49
CA VAL A 203 -8.88 -14.47 -11.17
C VAL A 203 -8.16 -13.83 -12.35
N LYS A 204 -8.25 -14.41 -13.56
CA LYS A 204 -7.49 -13.91 -14.74
C LYS A 204 -7.86 -12.49 -15.10
N HIS A 205 -9.16 -12.18 -15.11
CA HIS A 205 -9.62 -10.81 -15.38
C HIS A 205 -9.07 -9.81 -14.34
N THR A 206 -9.12 -10.16 -13.06
CA THR A 206 -8.56 -9.34 -11.98
C THR A 206 -7.05 -9.16 -12.11
N PHE A 207 -6.33 -10.19 -12.58
CA PHE A 207 -4.89 -10.07 -12.84
C PHE A 207 -4.61 -9.10 -13.99
N ASP A 208 -5.36 -9.20 -15.08
CA ASP A 208 -5.20 -8.35 -16.26
C ASP A 208 -5.51 -6.89 -15.96
N SER A 209 -6.49 -6.60 -15.09
CA SER A 209 -6.80 -5.23 -14.66
C SER A 209 -5.76 -4.62 -13.70
N LEU A 210 -4.95 -5.45 -13.04
CA LEU A 210 -3.94 -5.03 -12.05
C LEU A 210 -2.51 -5.11 -12.58
N THR A 211 -2.35 -5.35 -13.87
CA THR A 211 -1.04 -5.45 -14.52
C THR A 211 -1.00 -4.65 -15.81
N THR A 212 0.17 -4.14 -16.14
CA THR A 212 0.45 -3.49 -17.42
C THR A 212 1.86 -3.86 -17.88
N LEU A 213 2.16 -3.67 -19.15
CA LEU A 213 3.44 -3.92 -19.77
C LEU A 213 4.22 -2.60 -19.85
N VAL A 214 5.38 -2.57 -19.20
CA VAL A 214 6.38 -1.53 -19.45
C VAL A 214 7.16 -1.90 -20.69
N VAL A 215 7.05 -1.05 -21.71
CA VAL A 215 7.70 -1.20 -23.01
C VAL A 215 9.14 -0.71 -22.90
N CYS A 216 10.10 -1.61 -23.09
CA CYS A 216 11.53 -1.30 -23.11
C CYS A 216 12.11 -1.51 -24.52
N ASN A 217 12.14 -2.74 -25.02
CA ASN A 217 12.62 -3.04 -26.38
C ASN A 217 11.50 -3.07 -27.42
N GLY A 218 10.23 -3.07 -27.00
CA GLY A 218 9.08 -3.05 -27.89
C GLY A 218 8.91 -4.31 -28.73
N HIS A 219 9.43 -5.45 -28.29
CA HIS A 219 9.25 -6.74 -28.98
C HIS A 219 7.93 -7.41 -28.65
N SER A 220 7.18 -6.90 -27.67
CA SER A 220 5.83 -7.37 -27.37
C SER A 220 4.84 -6.97 -28.47
N SER A 221 3.75 -7.73 -28.58
CA SER A 221 2.69 -7.49 -29.58
C SER A 221 2.02 -6.14 -29.34
N PHE A 222 1.87 -5.34 -30.40
CA PHE A 222 1.16 -4.05 -30.35
C PHE A 222 -0.31 -4.23 -29.94
N TRP A 223 -0.98 -5.26 -30.47
CA TRP A 223 -2.41 -5.48 -30.29
C TRP A 223 -2.76 -6.19 -28.99
N SER A 224 -2.10 -7.32 -28.72
CA SER A 224 -2.52 -8.26 -27.67
C SER A 224 -1.90 -7.98 -26.29
N SER A 225 -0.87 -7.13 -26.23
CA SER A 225 -0.24 -6.74 -24.97
C SER A 225 -1.03 -5.62 -24.30
N ASN A 226 -1.05 -5.61 -22.96
CA ASN A 226 -1.65 -4.53 -22.19
C ASN A 226 -0.57 -3.48 -21.88
N TRP A 227 -0.28 -2.58 -22.82
CA TRP A 227 0.81 -1.58 -22.69
C TRP A 227 0.31 -0.13 -22.75
N THR A 228 -1.00 0.08 -22.92
CA THR A 228 -1.64 1.40 -22.93
C THR A 228 -2.54 1.57 -21.70
N GLU A 229 -2.96 2.80 -21.41
CA GLU A 229 -3.90 3.07 -20.32
C GLU A 229 -5.30 2.49 -20.56
N PHE A 230 -5.64 2.19 -21.81
CA PHE A 230 -6.92 1.62 -22.23
C PHE A 230 -6.93 0.08 -22.15
N GLY A 231 -5.81 -0.57 -21.88
CA GLY A 231 -5.71 -2.02 -21.87
C GLY A 231 -5.14 -2.60 -23.17
N ARG A 232 -5.72 -3.71 -23.65
CA ARG A 232 -5.33 -4.32 -24.92
C ARG A 232 -6.04 -3.60 -26.08
N LEU A 233 -5.27 -3.19 -27.08
CA LEU A 233 -5.83 -2.48 -28.25
C LEU A 233 -6.75 -3.36 -29.10
N THR A 234 -6.61 -4.70 -29.03
CA THR A 234 -7.56 -5.63 -29.67
C THR A 234 -9.01 -5.41 -29.24
N ASN A 235 -9.26 -4.89 -28.04
CA ASN A 235 -10.62 -4.69 -27.54
C ASN A 235 -11.34 -3.51 -28.22
N TYR A 236 -10.60 -2.66 -28.93
CA TYR A 236 -11.10 -1.44 -29.57
C TYR A 236 -11.09 -1.51 -31.10
N TRP A 237 -10.64 -2.64 -31.66
CA TRP A 237 -10.58 -2.85 -33.10
C TRP A 237 -11.94 -3.31 -33.64
N HIS A 238 -12.46 -2.61 -34.65
CA HIS A 238 -13.85 -2.78 -35.10
C HIS A 238 -14.06 -3.83 -36.21
N THR A 239 -13.01 -4.40 -36.81
CA THR A 239 -13.12 -5.42 -37.88
C THR A 239 -12.72 -6.83 -37.42
N GLU A 240 -13.19 -7.87 -38.10
CA GLU A 240 -12.91 -9.28 -37.73
C GLU A 240 -11.42 -9.65 -37.83
N GLU A 241 -10.70 -9.09 -38.80
CA GLU A 241 -9.25 -9.26 -38.92
C GLU A 241 -8.50 -7.99 -38.48
N VAL A 242 -7.56 -8.20 -37.56
CA VAL A 242 -6.63 -7.16 -37.10
C VAL A 242 -5.56 -6.94 -38.15
N TRP A 243 -5.36 -5.70 -38.59
CA TRP A 243 -4.31 -5.36 -39.54
C TRP A 243 -2.92 -5.56 -38.92
N HIS A 244 -2.06 -6.33 -39.61
CA HIS A 244 -0.78 -6.82 -39.10
C HIS A 244 -0.86 -7.41 -37.66
N PRO A 245 -1.52 -8.56 -37.46
CA PRO A 245 -1.84 -9.08 -36.12
C PRO A 245 -0.60 -9.44 -35.29
N GLN A 246 0.53 -9.67 -35.96
CA GLN A 246 1.82 -10.03 -35.35
C GLN A 246 2.79 -8.84 -35.23
N ILE A 247 2.37 -7.61 -35.53
CA ILE A 247 3.25 -6.44 -35.41
C ILE A 247 3.64 -6.21 -33.95
N THR A 248 4.92 -5.93 -33.74
CA THR A 248 5.45 -5.57 -32.42
C THR A 248 5.35 -4.07 -32.22
N ILE A 249 5.36 -3.63 -30.95
CA ILE A 249 5.30 -2.20 -30.61
C ILE A 249 6.41 -1.43 -31.33
N ARG A 250 7.65 -1.91 -31.26
CA ARG A 250 8.80 -1.29 -31.93
C ARG A 250 8.60 -1.16 -33.45
N LYS A 251 8.09 -2.20 -34.10
CA LYS A 251 7.86 -2.19 -35.55
C LYS A 251 6.75 -1.21 -35.94
N ALA A 252 5.69 -1.14 -35.13
CA ALA A 252 4.61 -0.18 -35.33
C ALA A 252 5.12 1.27 -35.29
N PHE A 253 5.92 1.63 -34.28
CA PHE A 253 6.50 2.98 -34.16
C PHE A 253 7.55 3.31 -35.23
N SER A 254 8.25 2.31 -35.78
CA SER A 254 9.17 2.52 -36.90
C SER A 254 8.50 2.57 -38.27
N HIS A 255 7.20 2.24 -38.36
CA HIS A 255 6.50 2.14 -39.64
C HIS A 255 5.88 3.49 -40.03
N PRO A 256 6.24 4.09 -41.19
CA PRO A 256 5.90 5.47 -41.52
C PRO A 256 4.40 5.78 -41.52
N THR A 257 3.58 4.88 -42.05
CA THR A 257 2.13 5.10 -42.24
C THR A 257 1.26 4.34 -41.24
N PHE A 258 1.85 3.54 -40.33
CA PHE A 258 1.07 2.56 -39.57
C PHE A 258 -0.05 3.20 -38.74
N PHE A 259 0.24 4.33 -38.09
CA PHE A 259 -0.75 5.07 -37.30
C PHE A 259 -1.85 5.72 -38.16
N GLN A 260 -1.53 6.16 -39.38
CA GLN A 260 -2.50 6.72 -40.33
C GLN A 260 -3.45 5.63 -40.85
N ASP A 261 -2.91 4.43 -41.08
CA ASP A 261 -3.66 3.29 -41.61
C ASP A 261 -4.64 2.73 -40.57
N ILE A 262 -4.25 2.66 -39.29
CA ILE A 262 -5.14 2.19 -38.21
C ILE A 262 -6.17 3.24 -37.76
N GLN A 263 -5.94 4.53 -38.01
CA GLN A 263 -6.81 5.61 -37.56
C GLN A 263 -8.24 5.47 -38.10
N LYS A 264 -8.42 4.89 -39.28
CA LYS A 264 -9.75 4.66 -39.89
C LYS A 264 -10.62 3.68 -39.09
N ASN A 265 -10.01 2.77 -38.33
CA ASN A 265 -10.68 1.66 -37.65
C ASN A 265 -10.48 1.69 -36.13
N MET A 266 -9.90 2.77 -35.59
CA MET A 266 -9.64 2.98 -34.17
C MET A 266 -10.11 4.36 -33.74
N PRO A 267 -10.64 4.52 -32.50
CA PRO A 267 -11.00 5.83 -32.00
C PRO A 267 -9.83 6.81 -31.93
N ASP A 268 -10.03 8.05 -32.38
CA ASP A 268 -8.99 9.10 -32.44
C ASP A 268 -8.32 9.36 -31.09
N TYR A 269 -9.07 9.32 -29.99
CA TYR A 269 -8.51 9.55 -28.65
C TYR A 269 -7.44 8.51 -28.26
N ILE A 270 -7.59 7.26 -28.74
CA ILE A 270 -6.60 6.19 -28.48
C ILE A 270 -5.36 6.43 -29.35
N ILE A 271 -5.55 6.76 -30.63
CA ILE A 271 -4.45 7.04 -31.55
C ILE A 271 -3.63 8.23 -31.05
N ASN A 272 -4.29 9.33 -30.68
CA ASN A 272 -3.64 10.52 -30.13
C ASN A 272 -2.85 10.20 -28.87
N ASN A 273 -3.41 9.40 -27.95
CA ASN A 273 -2.69 8.98 -26.76
C ASN A 273 -1.45 8.15 -27.13
N VAL A 274 -1.60 7.14 -27.99
CA VAL A 274 -0.50 6.24 -28.38
C VAL A 274 0.61 6.98 -29.13
N THR A 275 0.29 7.91 -30.02
CA THR A 275 1.29 8.68 -30.78
C THR A 275 2.01 9.72 -29.92
N THR A 276 1.38 10.20 -28.84
CA THR A 276 2.05 11.12 -27.89
C THR A 276 3.05 10.44 -26.97
N ILE A 277 3.08 9.11 -26.89
CA ILE A 277 4.04 8.40 -26.03
C ILE A 277 5.42 8.43 -26.71
N ALA A 278 6.32 9.28 -26.19
CA ALA A 278 7.73 9.25 -26.56
C ALA A 278 8.37 7.93 -26.09
N HIS A 279 8.80 7.09 -27.03
CA HIS A 279 9.48 5.83 -26.73
C HIS A 279 10.96 5.89 -27.09
N HIS A 280 11.80 5.89 -26.06
CA HIS A 280 13.21 5.56 -26.21
C HIS A 280 13.38 4.04 -26.00
N PHE A 281 13.47 3.29 -27.09
CA PHE A 281 13.64 1.84 -27.00
C PHE A 281 15.04 1.49 -26.49
N SER A 282 15.12 0.63 -25.47
CA SER A 282 16.39 0.08 -24.95
C SER A 282 16.56 -1.39 -25.33
N LYS A 283 17.73 -1.96 -25.05
CA LYS A 283 17.99 -3.42 -25.20
C LYS A 283 17.24 -4.27 -24.17
N HIS A 284 16.75 -3.67 -23.09
CA HIS A 284 16.08 -4.40 -22.00
C HIS A 284 14.76 -4.99 -22.48
N ARG A 285 14.43 -6.20 -22.01
CA ARG A 285 13.16 -6.85 -22.35
C ARG A 285 11.98 -6.07 -21.81
N ASP A 286 10.87 -6.06 -22.53
CA ASP A 286 9.58 -5.61 -22.00
C ASP A 286 9.21 -6.43 -20.75
N THR A 287 8.62 -5.76 -19.75
CA THR A 287 8.30 -6.39 -18.46
C THR A 287 6.87 -6.12 -18.03
N ILE A 288 6.22 -7.14 -17.45
CA ILE A 288 4.88 -6.98 -16.89
C ILE A 288 5.03 -6.52 -15.45
N VAL A 289 4.40 -5.40 -15.11
CA VAL A 289 4.46 -4.77 -13.80
C VAL A 289 3.11 -4.84 -13.09
N TRP A 290 3.15 -4.95 -11.76
CA TRP A 290 2.00 -4.95 -10.87
C TRP A 290 1.61 -3.50 -10.55
N THR A 291 0.55 -2.97 -11.17
CA THR A 291 0.22 -1.54 -11.10
C THR A 291 -0.07 -1.00 -9.69
N PRO A 292 -0.62 -1.79 -8.74
CA PRO A 292 -0.89 -1.30 -7.38
C PRO A 292 0.34 -1.01 -6.52
N THR A 293 1.54 -1.46 -6.89
CA THR A 293 2.77 -1.16 -6.13
C THR A 293 3.62 -0.15 -6.89
N PRO A 294 4.25 0.82 -6.22
CA PRO A 294 5.07 1.83 -6.88
C PRO A 294 6.22 1.23 -7.69
N ASP A 295 6.88 0.19 -7.16
CA ASP A 295 8.01 -0.50 -7.80
C ASP A 295 7.58 -1.55 -8.84
N GLY A 296 6.28 -1.72 -9.07
CA GLY A 296 5.74 -2.69 -10.02
C GLY A 296 5.87 -4.14 -9.58
N SER A 297 6.28 -4.41 -8.33
CA SER A 297 6.45 -5.78 -7.83
C SER A 297 5.16 -6.34 -7.23
N TYR A 298 4.86 -7.61 -7.47
CA TYR A 298 3.71 -8.25 -6.82
C TYR A 298 3.91 -8.30 -5.30
N SER A 299 2.94 -7.77 -4.54
CA SER A 299 2.89 -7.93 -3.08
C SER A 299 1.55 -8.55 -2.65
N PHE A 300 1.58 -9.43 -1.65
CA PHE A 300 0.34 -9.98 -1.08
C PHE A 300 -0.54 -8.90 -0.46
N LYS A 301 0.07 -7.86 0.12
CA LYS A 301 -0.66 -6.77 0.77
C LYS A 301 -1.49 -5.99 -0.23
N SER A 302 -0.88 -5.56 -1.35
CA SER A 302 -1.58 -4.85 -2.42
C SER A 302 -2.61 -5.73 -3.11
N ALA A 303 -2.28 -7.00 -3.39
CA ALA A 303 -3.23 -7.93 -3.99
C ALA A 303 -4.48 -8.15 -3.10
N ASN A 304 -4.29 -8.29 -1.78
CA ASN A 304 -5.39 -8.43 -0.85
C ASN A 304 -6.23 -7.15 -0.75
N ASP A 305 -5.59 -5.98 -0.78
CA ASP A 305 -6.31 -4.71 -0.72
C ASP A 305 -7.16 -4.44 -1.96
N GLU A 306 -6.71 -4.85 -3.15
CA GLU A 306 -7.47 -4.68 -4.40
C GLU A 306 -8.54 -5.74 -4.62
N THR A 307 -8.40 -6.94 -4.04
CA THR A 307 -9.36 -8.04 -4.26
C THR A 307 -10.44 -8.15 -3.19
N ARG A 308 -10.23 -7.58 -2.00
CA ARG A 308 -11.22 -7.60 -0.94
C ARG A 308 -12.37 -6.64 -1.24
N PRO A 309 -13.57 -6.89 -0.69
CA PRO A 309 -14.60 -5.86 -0.66
C PRO A 309 -14.12 -4.65 0.16
N LYS A 310 -14.31 -3.44 -0.39
CA LYS A 310 -13.99 -2.16 0.27
C LYS A 310 -15.28 -1.51 0.80
N LYS A 311 -15.16 -0.77 1.90
CA LYS A 311 -16.19 0.11 2.47
C LYS A 311 -15.67 1.54 2.59
N PRO A 312 -16.57 2.54 2.66
CA PRO A 312 -16.16 3.90 2.97
C PRO A 312 -15.42 3.93 4.31
N THR A 313 -14.28 4.60 4.32
CA THR A 313 -13.53 4.85 5.54
C THR A 313 -14.22 5.95 6.33
N ASP A 314 -14.30 5.77 7.65
CA ASP A 314 -14.90 6.74 8.57
C ASP A 314 -13.80 7.32 9.48
N ILE A 315 -13.77 8.64 9.62
CA ILE A 315 -12.85 9.37 10.51
C ILE A 315 -12.96 8.80 11.94
N LEU A 316 -14.14 8.38 12.39
CA LEU A 316 -14.28 7.76 13.70
C LEU A 316 -13.41 6.53 13.86
N THR A 317 -13.35 5.68 12.83
CA THR A 317 -12.67 4.40 12.92
C THR A 317 -11.15 4.55 12.97
N SER A 318 -10.57 5.56 12.31
CA SER A 318 -9.12 5.81 12.38
C SER A 318 -8.68 6.31 13.75
N HIS A 319 -9.52 7.10 14.42
CA HIS A 319 -9.25 7.62 15.76
C HIS A 319 -9.56 6.60 16.88
N ILE A 320 -10.57 5.74 16.70
CA ILE A 320 -10.89 4.65 17.65
C ILE A 320 -9.77 3.61 17.67
N TRP A 321 -9.29 3.21 16.50
CA TRP A 321 -8.21 2.22 16.33
C TRP A 321 -6.83 2.88 16.28
N ASN A 322 -6.61 3.90 17.13
CA ASN A 322 -5.32 4.58 17.24
C ASN A 322 -4.33 3.73 18.06
N ARG A 323 -3.07 3.68 17.63
CA ARG A 323 -1.97 2.98 18.34
C ARG A 323 -1.78 3.44 19.78
N ASN A 324 -2.17 4.68 20.09
CA ASN A 324 -2.06 5.27 21.43
C ASN A 324 -3.17 4.78 22.38
N ILE A 325 -4.16 4.04 21.88
CA ILE A 325 -5.30 3.53 22.65
C ILE A 325 -5.17 2.01 22.76
N PRO A 326 -5.24 1.45 23.98
CA PRO A 326 -5.23 0.00 24.16
C PRO A 326 -6.38 -0.67 23.40
N THR A 327 -6.11 -1.77 22.70
CA THR A 327 -7.11 -2.50 21.90
C THR A 327 -8.31 -3.01 22.69
N LYS A 328 -8.16 -3.18 24.02
CA LYS A 328 -9.26 -3.50 24.95
C LYS A 328 -10.36 -2.41 24.95
N ILE A 329 -9.97 -1.15 24.67
CA ILE A 329 -10.80 0.07 24.72
C ILE A 329 -11.29 0.46 23.33
N SER A 330 -10.48 0.20 22.30
CA SER A 330 -10.69 0.59 20.88
C SER A 330 -11.87 -0.10 20.17
N HIS A 331 -12.89 -0.59 20.88
CA HIS A 331 -14.02 -1.25 20.23
C HIS A 331 -15.13 -0.23 19.89
N PRO A 332 -15.42 0.02 18.60
CA PRO A 332 -16.58 0.82 18.24
C PRO A 332 -17.82 0.03 18.66
N LEU A 333 -18.61 0.59 19.57
CA LEU A 333 -19.90 0.05 20.01
C LEU A 333 -19.74 -1.20 20.89
N GLN A 334 -19.41 -0.97 22.15
CA GLN A 334 -19.56 -1.97 23.19
C GLN A 334 -21.06 -2.30 23.35
N PRO A 335 -21.43 -3.57 23.60
CA PRO A 335 -22.82 -3.97 23.60
C PRO A 335 -23.59 -3.37 24.78
N PHE A 336 -24.76 -2.81 24.47
CA PHE A 336 -25.76 -2.34 25.44
C PHE A 336 -26.94 -3.32 25.50
N GLN A 337 -27.76 -3.21 26.54
CA GLN A 337 -28.92 -4.10 26.70
C GLN A 337 -29.90 -4.01 25.53
N GLU A 338 -30.09 -2.84 24.90
CA GLU A 338 -30.88 -2.70 23.66
C GLU A 338 -30.42 -3.65 22.53
N HIS A 339 -29.13 -3.99 22.48
CA HIS A 339 -28.59 -4.86 21.45
C HIS A 339 -28.99 -6.32 21.67
N LEU A 340 -29.42 -6.70 22.88
CA LEU A 340 -29.94 -8.02 23.20
C LEU A 340 -31.28 -8.30 22.50
N LEU A 341 -32.06 -7.25 22.17
CA LEU A 341 -33.30 -7.36 21.39
C LEU A 341 -33.06 -8.03 20.03
N ARG A 342 -31.92 -7.75 19.40
CA ARG A 342 -31.53 -8.36 18.10
C ARG A 342 -31.36 -9.87 18.17
N PHE A 343 -31.29 -10.42 19.38
CA PHE A 343 -31.16 -11.84 19.65
C PHE A 343 -32.42 -12.43 20.32
N GLY A 344 -33.55 -11.71 20.27
CA GLY A 344 -34.82 -12.16 20.85
C GLY A 344 -34.85 -12.24 22.37
N LYS A 345 -33.91 -11.57 23.05
CA LYS A 345 -33.95 -11.44 24.51
C LYS A 345 -34.81 -10.24 24.89
N HIS A 346 -35.67 -10.44 25.88
CA HIS A 346 -36.53 -9.43 26.45
C HIS A 346 -36.21 -9.25 27.93
N GLY A 347 -36.37 -8.03 28.43
CA GLY A 347 -36.14 -7.68 29.82
C GLY A 347 -36.47 -6.21 30.03
N PRO A 348 -36.51 -5.74 31.29
CA PRO A 348 -36.85 -4.35 31.59
C PRO A 348 -35.83 -3.34 31.06
N PHE A 349 -34.69 -3.80 30.52
CA PHE A 349 -33.58 -3.05 29.93
C PHE A 349 -33.37 -1.66 30.53
N LYS A 350 -33.09 -1.62 31.84
CA LYS A 350 -32.96 -0.38 32.61
C LYS A 350 -31.49 -0.01 32.81
N CYS A 351 -31.20 1.26 32.62
CA CYS A 351 -29.94 1.90 32.93
C CYS A 351 -29.71 1.83 34.44
N PRO A 352 -28.56 1.31 34.89
CA PRO A 352 -28.30 1.14 36.32
C PRO A 352 -28.15 2.47 37.08
N PHE A 353 -27.87 3.56 36.37
CA PHE A 353 -27.60 4.85 37.00
C PHE A 353 -28.86 5.68 37.25
N CYS A 354 -29.89 5.55 36.42
CA CYS A 354 -31.09 6.40 36.50
C CYS A 354 -32.40 5.70 36.14
N ASN A 355 -32.39 4.37 36.00
CA ASN A 355 -33.57 3.51 35.70
C ASN A 355 -34.32 3.76 34.38
N ASN A 356 -33.84 4.64 33.50
CA ASN A 356 -34.35 4.82 32.13
C ASN A 356 -33.96 3.67 31.20
N PHE A 357 -34.42 3.64 29.95
CA PHE A 357 -34.02 2.62 28.99
C PHE A 357 -32.51 2.61 28.71
N ASP A 358 -31.91 1.42 28.80
CA ASP A 358 -30.49 1.14 28.61
C ASP A 358 -30.11 1.09 27.11
N THR A 359 -30.15 2.28 26.51
CA THR A 359 -29.72 2.52 25.12
C THR A 359 -28.32 3.11 25.10
N GLN A 360 -27.58 2.86 24.01
CA GLN A 360 -26.25 3.41 23.84
C GLN A 360 -26.23 4.94 23.90
N HIS A 361 -27.20 5.58 23.25
CA HIS A 361 -27.31 7.04 23.26
C HIS A 361 -27.54 7.56 24.68
N HIS A 362 -28.51 6.97 25.38
CA HIS A 362 -28.82 7.36 26.75
C HIS A 362 -27.61 7.21 27.66
N CYS A 363 -27.04 6.01 27.72
CA CYS A 363 -25.92 5.76 28.62
C CYS A 363 -24.71 6.63 28.31
N TYR A 364 -24.37 6.89 27.04
CA TYR A 364 -23.18 7.70 26.73
C TYR A 364 -23.40 9.21 26.83
N ILE A 365 -24.60 9.72 26.58
CA ILE A 365 -24.83 11.17 26.43
C ILE A 365 -25.84 11.69 27.45
N SER A 366 -27.07 11.17 27.47
CA SER A 366 -28.19 11.79 28.19
C SER A 366 -28.45 11.27 29.61
N CYS A 367 -27.73 10.24 30.05
CA CYS A 367 -27.82 9.71 31.41
C CYS A 367 -27.22 10.68 32.42
N GLU A 368 -27.82 10.77 33.61
CA GLU A 368 -27.36 11.63 34.71
C GLU A 368 -25.87 11.42 35.06
N PHE A 369 -25.42 10.17 35.09
CA PHE A 369 -24.01 9.85 35.33
C PHE A 369 -23.10 10.45 34.25
N SER A 370 -23.51 10.36 32.99
CA SER A 370 -22.72 10.84 31.85
C SER A 370 -22.78 12.35 31.70
N SER A 371 -23.93 12.97 31.99
CA SER A 371 -24.08 14.44 32.05
C SER A 371 -23.22 15.08 33.13
N ASN A 372 -22.84 14.33 34.17
CA ASN A 372 -21.91 14.79 35.19
C ASN A 372 -20.44 14.48 34.84
N LEU A 373 -20.18 13.40 34.08
CA LEU A 373 -18.82 12.97 33.75
C LEU A 373 -18.21 13.77 32.60
N TRP A 374 -18.97 14.01 31.53
CA TRP A 374 -18.45 14.72 30.36
C TRP A 374 -17.99 16.16 30.66
N PRO A 375 -18.73 17.01 31.41
CA PRO A 375 -18.30 18.37 31.71
C PRO A 375 -16.98 18.45 32.47
N HIS A 376 -16.66 17.46 33.31
CA HIS A 376 -15.38 17.42 34.03
C HIS A 376 -14.18 17.46 33.06
N PHE A 377 -14.23 16.66 32.00
CA PHE A 377 -13.20 16.67 30.95
C PHE A 377 -13.48 17.71 29.86
N GLY A 378 -14.75 18.08 29.68
CA GLY A 378 -15.14 19.04 28.66
C GLY A 378 -14.68 20.44 28.95
N ASN A 379 -14.69 20.86 30.21
CA ASN A 379 -14.12 22.14 30.61
C ASN A 379 -12.59 22.18 30.39
N LEU A 380 -11.90 21.06 30.59
CA LEU A 380 -10.43 20.96 30.40
C LEU A 380 -10.00 20.97 28.92
N PHE A 381 -10.87 20.53 28.01
CA PHE A 381 -10.53 20.38 26.59
C PHE A 381 -11.44 21.17 25.64
N ASN A 382 -12.25 22.09 26.19
CA ASN A 382 -13.28 22.88 25.51
C ASN A 382 -14.25 22.00 24.68
N ILE A 383 -14.82 20.97 25.33
CA ILE A 383 -15.76 20.01 24.75
C ILE A 383 -17.19 20.43 25.10
N THR A 384 -17.88 20.98 24.12
CA THR A 384 -19.33 21.21 24.11
C THR A 384 -20.08 20.02 23.50
N TYR A 385 -21.18 19.60 24.12
CA TYR A 385 -22.13 18.66 23.52
C TYR A 385 -23.52 18.94 24.10
N THR A 386 -24.56 18.56 23.36
CA THR A 386 -25.93 18.63 23.86
C THR A 386 -26.46 17.22 24.13
N ASN A 387 -27.42 17.10 25.06
CA ASN A 387 -28.06 15.81 25.37
C ASN A 387 -28.86 15.21 24.19
N LEU A 388 -29.05 15.97 23.12
CA LEU A 388 -29.73 15.58 21.89
C LEU A 388 -28.77 15.12 20.78
N ASP A 389 -27.47 15.45 20.89
CA ASP A 389 -26.49 15.09 19.88
C ASP A 389 -26.25 13.56 19.90
N PRO A 390 -26.46 12.84 18.78
CA PRO A 390 -26.09 11.44 18.71
C PRO A 390 -24.61 11.27 19.05
N ILE A 391 -24.25 10.25 19.85
CA ILE A 391 -22.85 9.99 20.24
C ILE A 391 -21.88 10.00 19.04
N TYR A 392 -22.33 9.49 17.89
CA TYR A 392 -21.57 9.54 16.64
C TYR A 392 -21.18 10.97 16.25
N THR A 393 -22.12 11.91 16.30
CA THR A 393 -21.88 13.33 15.97
C THR A 393 -20.95 14.01 16.96
N VAL A 394 -21.09 13.70 18.26
CA VAL A 394 -20.19 14.20 19.31
C VAL A 394 -18.76 13.75 19.04
N LEU A 395 -18.55 12.46 18.78
CA LEU A 395 -17.24 11.93 18.44
C LEU A 395 -16.71 12.51 17.11
N HIS A 396 -17.57 12.64 16.09
CA HIS A 396 -17.16 13.06 14.75
C HIS A 396 -16.70 14.53 14.74
N ARG A 397 -17.44 15.43 15.39
CA ARG A 397 -17.04 16.84 15.55
C ARG A 397 -15.66 16.94 16.21
N ARG A 398 -15.38 16.11 17.21
CA ARG A 398 -14.10 16.12 17.93
C ARG A 398 -12.96 15.57 17.10
N PHE A 399 -13.21 14.51 16.35
CA PHE A 399 -12.18 13.88 15.53
C PHE A 399 -11.94 14.63 14.22
N SER A 400 -12.80 15.59 13.86
CA SER A 400 -12.61 16.46 12.68
C SER A 400 -11.92 17.79 13.01
N ALA A 401 -11.67 18.10 14.29
CA ALA A 401 -11.00 19.34 14.68
C ALA A 401 -9.51 19.31 14.29
N HIS A 402 -9.06 20.19 13.41
CA HIS A 402 -7.66 20.24 12.96
C HIS A 402 -6.80 21.12 13.89
N ASP A 403 -6.75 20.77 15.18
CA ASP A 403 -5.92 21.45 16.17
C ASP A 403 -4.79 20.55 16.70
N GLU A 404 -3.80 21.15 17.36
CA GLU A 404 -2.61 20.46 17.88
C GLU A 404 -2.96 19.36 18.93
N PHE A 405 -4.14 19.44 19.55
CA PHE A 405 -4.60 18.54 20.59
C PHE A 405 -5.66 17.53 20.13
N GLN A 406 -5.99 17.47 18.83
CA GLN A 406 -7.01 16.59 18.25
C GLN A 406 -6.86 15.14 18.72
N ASN A 407 -5.65 14.59 18.67
CA ASN A 407 -5.37 13.22 19.09
C ASN A 407 -5.64 12.99 20.59
N LEU A 408 -5.33 13.97 21.44
CA LEU A 408 -5.59 13.89 22.88
C LEU A 408 -7.10 13.97 23.15
N LYS A 409 -7.79 14.93 22.53
CA LYS A 409 -9.26 15.08 22.61
C LYS A 409 -9.96 13.78 22.18
N SER A 410 -9.48 13.13 21.11
CA SER A 410 -10.01 11.85 20.68
C SER A 410 -9.82 10.74 21.72
N GLN A 411 -8.64 10.65 22.32
CA GLN A 411 -8.36 9.65 23.37
C GLN A 411 -9.27 9.84 24.57
N VAL A 412 -9.38 11.07 25.09
CA VAL A 412 -10.24 11.41 26.24
C VAL A 412 -11.68 10.96 26.00
N ALA A 413 -12.25 11.29 24.84
CA ALA A 413 -13.62 10.89 24.49
C ALA A 413 -13.80 9.36 24.48
N ILE A 414 -12.81 8.61 23.97
CA ILE A 414 -12.86 7.14 23.94
C ILE A 414 -12.75 6.54 25.35
N TYR A 415 -11.89 7.10 26.21
CA TYR A 415 -11.77 6.67 27.60
C TYR A 415 -13.03 6.96 28.42
N ILE A 416 -13.72 8.08 28.17
CA ILE A 416 -15.00 8.40 28.81
C ILE A 416 -16.04 7.34 28.44
N CYS A 417 -16.24 7.07 27.14
CA CYS A 417 -17.17 6.04 26.68
C CYS A 417 -16.85 4.66 27.28
N TRP A 418 -15.59 4.25 27.28
CA TRP A 418 -15.17 2.98 27.89
C TRP A 418 -15.47 2.92 29.38
N THR A 419 -15.22 3.99 30.11
CA THR A 419 -15.44 4.05 31.57
C THR A 419 -16.93 3.97 31.89
N ILE A 420 -17.79 4.69 31.16
CA ILE A 420 -19.25 4.63 31.31
C ILE A 420 -19.75 3.19 31.12
N TRP A 421 -19.35 2.54 30.02
CA TRP A 421 -19.78 1.16 29.76
C TRP A 421 -19.26 0.17 30.81
N LYS A 422 -18.01 0.36 31.27
CA LYS A 422 -17.38 -0.48 32.30
C LYS A 422 -18.09 -0.33 33.65
N TRP A 423 -18.38 0.89 34.09
CA TRP A 423 -19.12 1.16 35.33
C TRP A 423 -20.53 0.59 35.25
N ARG A 424 -21.21 0.78 34.12
CA ARG A 424 -22.54 0.22 33.87
C ARG A 424 -22.53 -1.30 34.03
N ASN A 425 -21.52 -1.99 33.49
CA ASN A 425 -21.43 -3.45 33.61
C ASN A 425 -21.03 -3.93 35.00
N TYR A 426 -20.22 -3.17 35.73
CA TYR A 426 -19.93 -3.48 37.13
C TYR A 426 -21.19 -3.47 37.98
N TYR A 427 -22.09 -2.51 37.75
CA TYR A 427 -23.38 -2.52 38.40
C TYR A 427 -24.25 -3.70 37.96
N LEU A 428 -24.40 -3.92 36.65
CA LEU A 428 -25.35 -4.90 36.11
C LEU A 428 -24.97 -6.37 36.34
N TYR A 429 -23.68 -6.68 36.48
CA TYR A 429 -23.20 -8.06 36.46
C TYR A 429 -22.30 -8.44 37.64
N ASP A 430 -21.72 -7.44 38.33
CA ASP A 430 -20.83 -7.67 39.47
C ASP A 430 -21.39 -7.06 40.77
N ASP A 431 -22.62 -6.52 40.75
CA ASP A 431 -23.28 -5.81 41.86
C ASP A 431 -22.42 -4.71 42.52
N LYS A 432 -21.56 -4.07 41.71
CA LYS A 432 -20.63 -3.02 42.15
C LYS A 432 -21.14 -1.64 41.76
N ILE A 433 -21.48 -0.84 42.76
CA ILE A 433 -21.86 0.57 42.61
C ILE A 433 -20.62 1.42 42.86
N LEU A 434 -20.06 2.00 41.80
CA LEU A 434 -18.85 2.82 41.88
C LEU A 434 -19.18 4.30 41.67
N PRO A 435 -18.64 5.22 42.50
CA PRO A 435 -18.89 6.65 42.39
C PRO A 435 -18.21 7.26 41.15
N ILE A 436 -18.69 8.44 40.76
CA ILE A 436 -18.14 9.19 39.62
C ILE A 436 -16.69 9.67 39.84
N SER A 437 -16.30 9.91 41.10
CA SER A 437 -14.93 10.27 41.47
C SER A 437 -13.92 9.17 41.11
N GLU A 438 -14.30 7.90 41.28
CA GLU A 438 -13.48 6.77 40.86
C GLU A 438 -13.39 6.65 39.33
N ALA A 439 -14.47 6.98 38.60
CA ALA A 439 -14.45 7.03 37.15
C ALA A 439 -13.46 8.09 36.63
N ILE A 440 -13.47 9.29 37.23
CA ILE A 440 -12.53 10.37 36.91
C ILE A 440 -11.08 9.93 37.19
N ASN A 441 -10.82 9.36 38.37
CA ASN A 441 -9.50 8.88 38.74
C ASN A 441 -8.99 7.78 37.79
N TYR A 442 -9.89 6.89 37.36
CA TYR A 442 -9.57 5.84 36.39
C TYR A 442 -9.18 6.41 35.03
N ILE A 443 -9.95 7.36 34.49
CA ILE A 443 -9.64 8.01 33.21
C ILE A 443 -8.31 8.77 33.28
N ASN A 444 -8.09 9.55 34.35
CA ASN A 444 -6.84 10.29 34.55
C ASN A 444 -5.63 9.36 34.63
N LYS A 445 -5.75 8.21 35.31
CA LYS A 445 -4.69 7.20 35.37
C LYS A 445 -4.38 6.63 33.98
N GLU A 446 -5.39 6.19 33.23
CA GLU A 446 -5.15 5.58 31.92
C GLU A 446 -4.59 6.59 30.90
N LEU A 447 -5.00 7.86 30.95
CA LEU A 447 -4.42 8.92 30.12
C LEU A 447 -2.95 9.19 30.45
N ARG A 448 -2.59 9.20 31.75
CA ARG A 448 -1.20 9.32 32.18
C ARG A 448 -0.35 8.17 31.67
N ASP A 449 -0.80 6.94 31.89
CA ASP A 449 -0.10 5.73 31.44
C ASP A 449 0.09 5.74 29.92
N ALA A 450 -0.93 6.13 29.16
CA ALA A 450 -0.86 6.30 27.71
C ALA A 450 0.16 7.37 27.29
N SER A 451 0.21 8.52 27.99
CA SER A 451 1.15 9.60 27.68
C SER A 451 2.62 9.24 27.94
N VAL A 452 2.89 8.31 28.87
CA VAL A 452 4.24 7.79 29.11
C VAL A 452 4.70 6.93 27.95
N ALA A 453 3.82 6.06 27.44
CA ALA A 453 4.12 5.21 26.28
C ALA A 453 4.19 6.03 24.97
N PHE A 454 3.33 7.04 24.83
CA PHE A 454 3.21 7.86 23.62
C PHE A 454 3.15 9.36 23.96
N PRO A 455 4.32 10.03 24.09
CA PRO A 455 4.38 11.44 24.45
C PRO A 455 3.69 12.36 23.43
N ILE A 456 3.02 13.40 23.91
CA ILE A 456 2.34 14.41 23.07
C ILE A 456 3.41 15.32 22.45
N ILE A 457 3.44 15.43 21.12
CA ILE A 457 4.39 16.30 20.41
C ILE A 457 3.76 17.67 20.24
N THR A 458 4.46 18.74 20.66
CA THR A 458 3.94 20.11 20.57
C THR A 458 4.85 21.03 19.77
N SER A 459 4.25 21.97 19.04
CA SER A 459 4.93 23.01 18.28
C SER A 459 5.39 24.17 19.19
N CYS A 460 4.75 24.31 20.35
CA CYS A 460 5.05 25.34 21.33
C CYS A 460 6.05 24.84 22.38
N SER A 461 7.07 25.64 22.71
CA SER A 461 8.00 25.40 23.82
C SER A 461 7.30 25.32 25.18
N SER A 462 6.08 25.86 25.24
CA SER A 462 5.21 25.98 26.40
C SER A 462 3.77 25.70 25.94
N PRO A 463 3.29 24.44 25.98
CA PRO A 463 1.89 24.12 25.69
C PRO A 463 0.97 24.85 26.68
N PRO A 464 -0.35 24.99 26.42
CA PRO A 464 -1.28 25.61 27.36
C PRO A 464 -1.16 24.88 28.70
N LEU A 465 -0.49 25.54 29.64
CA LEU A 465 0.22 24.91 30.74
C LEU A 465 -0.71 24.48 31.87
N ASN A 466 -1.97 24.91 31.89
CA ASN A 466 -2.87 24.65 33.02
C ASN A 466 -3.57 23.30 32.88
N ASP A 467 -4.14 22.96 31.72
CA ASP A 467 -4.96 21.75 31.56
C ASP A 467 -4.13 20.46 31.51
N ILE A 468 -2.93 20.51 30.93
CA ILE A 468 -2.01 19.37 30.81
C ILE A 468 -1.31 19.07 32.14
N LYS A 469 -1.03 20.11 32.95
CA LYS A 469 -0.46 19.95 34.30
C LYS A 469 -1.45 19.33 35.28
N LEU A 470 -2.74 19.64 35.17
CA LEU A 470 -3.79 19.08 36.04
C LEU A 470 -3.88 17.55 35.97
N ILE A 471 -3.60 16.97 34.80
CA ILE A 471 -3.63 15.50 34.58
C ILE A 471 -2.21 14.88 34.63
N ASN A 472 -1.15 15.70 34.62
CA ASN A 472 0.27 15.29 34.63
C ASN A 472 0.67 14.44 33.40
N LEU A 473 0.34 14.91 32.19
CA LEU A 473 0.67 14.23 30.93
C LEU A 473 2.09 14.59 30.43
N LYS A 474 2.80 13.64 29.81
CA LYS A 474 4.14 13.89 29.22
C LYS A 474 4.09 14.53 27.82
N VAL A 475 4.83 15.62 27.63
CA VAL A 475 4.92 16.39 26.37
C VAL A 475 6.37 16.49 25.86
N LYS A 476 6.57 16.53 24.53
CA LYS A 476 7.86 16.76 23.86
C LYS A 476 7.79 17.93 22.85
N PRO A 477 8.72 18.91 22.87
CA PRO A 477 8.74 20.01 21.92
C PRO A 477 9.29 19.59 20.54
N ARG A 478 8.81 20.23 19.47
CA ARG A 478 9.26 20.02 18.09
C ARG A 478 10.59 20.76 17.85
N LYS A 479 11.67 20.04 17.50
CA LYS A 479 12.96 20.67 17.15
C LYS A 479 12.87 21.34 15.77
N GLY A 480 13.11 22.65 15.67
CA GLY A 480 13.35 23.36 14.41
C GLY A 480 14.82 23.79 14.31
N SER A 481 15.45 23.65 13.14
CA SER A 481 16.82 24.14 12.88
C SER A 481 16.81 25.20 11.77
N LEU A 482 17.35 26.40 12.02
CA LEU A 482 17.74 27.32 10.94
C LEU A 482 18.84 26.65 10.12
N GLN A 483 18.72 26.66 8.79
CA GLN A 483 19.75 26.14 7.90
C GLN A 483 20.09 27.17 6.84
N SER A 484 21.38 27.42 6.61
CA SER A 484 21.89 28.15 5.45
C SER A 484 22.27 27.18 4.32
N ALA A 485 22.19 27.65 3.07
CA ALA A 485 22.56 26.89 1.88
C ALA A 485 23.02 27.83 0.76
N SER A 486 24.16 27.58 0.14
CA SER A 486 24.65 28.33 -1.04
C SER A 486 24.81 27.43 -2.25
N TRP A 487 24.71 28.01 -3.45
CA TRP A 487 25.06 27.33 -4.69
C TRP A 487 26.59 27.26 -4.83
N ALA A 488 27.12 26.11 -5.27
CA ALA A 488 28.55 25.87 -5.38
C ALA A 488 29.03 25.88 -6.84
N LYS A 489 30.14 26.59 -7.10
CA LYS A 489 30.88 26.55 -8.38
C LYS A 489 31.49 25.17 -8.64
N LEU A 490 31.75 24.88 -9.90
CA LEU A 490 32.27 23.59 -10.35
C LEU A 490 33.80 23.55 -10.49
N PRO A 491 34.39 22.35 -10.58
CA PRO A 491 35.73 22.17 -11.14
C PRO A 491 35.78 22.68 -12.59
N ILE A 492 36.97 23.11 -13.02
CA ILE A 492 37.27 23.55 -14.39
C ILE A 492 36.89 22.44 -15.38
N ASP A 493 36.34 22.81 -16.55
CA ASP A 493 35.90 21.92 -17.64
C ASP A 493 34.66 21.05 -17.36
N PHE A 494 33.85 21.38 -16.34
CA PHE A 494 32.54 20.75 -16.11
C PHE A 494 31.40 21.71 -16.48
N ILE A 495 30.35 21.16 -17.10
CA ILE A 495 29.07 21.86 -17.24
C ILE A 495 28.05 21.35 -16.22
N LYS A 496 27.17 22.26 -15.79
CA LYS A 496 26.10 21.96 -14.85
C LYS A 496 24.75 22.02 -15.54
N ILE A 497 23.93 21.02 -15.30
CA ILE A 497 22.53 21.00 -15.71
C ILE A 497 21.69 21.09 -14.45
N ASN A 498 20.86 22.13 -14.34
CA ASN A 498 19.88 22.27 -13.26
C ASN A 498 18.47 22.08 -13.83
N ILE A 499 17.75 21.09 -13.29
CA ILE A 499 16.37 20.79 -13.69
C ILE A 499 15.43 21.05 -12.51
N ALA A 500 14.31 21.71 -12.78
CA ALA A 500 13.24 21.90 -11.82
C ALA A 500 11.86 21.66 -12.44
N PHE A 501 10.93 21.21 -11.59
CA PHE A 501 9.56 20.92 -11.96
C PHE A 501 8.60 21.79 -11.16
N THR A 502 7.65 22.44 -11.82
CA THR A 502 6.57 23.21 -11.16
C THR A 502 5.22 22.64 -11.57
N LYS A 503 4.40 22.24 -10.60
CA LYS A 503 3.04 21.75 -10.83
C LYS A 503 2.02 22.85 -10.53
N PHE A 504 1.18 23.17 -11.50
CA PHE A 504 0.10 24.14 -11.38
C PHE A 504 -1.21 23.49 -10.90
N ARG A 505 -2.18 24.32 -10.51
CA ARG A 505 -3.49 23.86 -10.00
C ARG A 505 -4.27 23.05 -11.05
N ASP A 506 -4.06 23.35 -12.32
CA ASP A 506 -4.71 22.68 -13.45
C ASP A 506 -4.03 21.36 -13.84
N ASN A 507 -3.25 20.77 -12.93
CA ASN A 507 -2.40 19.60 -13.13
C ASN A 507 -1.29 19.70 -14.20
N LYS A 508 -1.19 20.81 -14.93
CA LYS A 508 -0.05 21.08 -15.82
C LYS A 508 1.25 21.10 -15.02
N THR A 509 2.22 20.28 -15.44
CA THR A 509 3.59 20.29 -14.91
C THR A 509 4.48 20.99 -15.91
N THR A 510 5.27 21.97 -15.49
CA THR A 510 6.27 22.65 -16.32
C THR A 510 7.67 22.31 -15.85
N ILE A 511 8.59 22.39 -16.80
CA ILE A 511 9.99 22.05 -16.66
C ILE A 511 10.78 23.33 -16.88
N GLY A 512 11.74 23.58 -15.99
CA GLY A 512 12.76 24.60 -16.16
C GLY A 512 14.12 23.93 -16.19
N LEU A 513 14.87 24.20 -17.25
CA LEU A 513 16.22 23.70 -17.49
C LEU A 513 17.16 24.88 -17.64
N ILE A 514 18.33 24.81 -17.01
CA ILE A 514 19.44 25.73 -17.25
C ILE A 514 20.76 24.96 -17.28
N ILE A 515 21.56 25.19 -18.31
CA ILE A 515 22.90 24.68 -18.50
C ILE A 515 23.87 25.81 -18.19
N ARG A 516 24.87 25.56 -17.35
CA ARG A 516 25.85 26.56 -16.92
C ARG A 516 27.29 26.06 -17.11
N ASP A 517 28.20 27.02 -17.33
CA ASP A 517 29.64 26.79 -17.29
C ASP A 517 30.17 26.63 -15.84
N ASP A 518 31.48 26.46 -15.70
CA ASP A 518 32.17 26.31 -14.42
C ASP A 518 32.21 27.62 -13.60
N HIS A 519 32.02 28.77 -14.24
CA HIS A 519 31.88 30.09 -13.61
C HIS A 519 30.46 30.38 -13.12
N GLY A 520 29.46 29.61 -13.56
CA GLY A 520 28.05 29.76 -13.22
C GLY A 520 27.26 30.63 -14.22
N HIS A 521 27.85 30.99 -15.37
CA HIS A 521 27.16 31.69 -16.44
C HIS A 521 26.23 30.74 -17.20
N PRO A 522 25.05 31.21 -17.64
CA PRO A 522 24.13 30.39 -18.41
C PRO A 522 24.65 30.20 -19.85
N LEU A 523 24.87 28.95 -20.26
CA LEU A 523 25.15 28.56 -21.65
C LEU A 523 23.84 28.38 -22.44
N HIS A 524 22.86 27.74 -21.80
CA HIS A 524 21.55 27.49 -22.38
C HIS A 524 20.48 27.45 -21.29
N TYR A 525 19.24 27.76 -21.64
CA TYR A 525 18.10 27.57 -20.77
C TYR A 525 16.87 27.27 -21.60
N MET A 526 15.95 26.48 -21.03
CA MET A 526 14.72 26.09 -21.70
C MET A 526 13.60 26.00 -20.67
N SER A 527 12.41 26.38 -21.13
CA SER A 527 11.17 26.11 -20.41
C SER A 527 10.28 25.24 -21.29
N ALA A 528 9.64 24.21 -20.71
CA ALA A 528 8.78 23.29 -21.45
C ALA A 528 7.57 22.87 -20.61
N ALA A 529 6.45 22.54 -21.26
CA ALA A 529 5.37 21.81 -20.62
C ALA A 529 5.73 20.31 -20.60
N SER A 530 5.62 19.67 -19.44
CA SER A 530 5.84 18.24 -19.30
C SER A 530 4.59 17.47 -19.76
N GLN A 531 4.82 16.41 -20.55
CA GLN A 531 3.81 15.43 -20.92
C GLN A 531 3.76 14.23 -19.96
N LEU A 532 4.74 14.10 -19.06
CA LEU A 532 4.85 12.99 -18.12
C LEU A 532 4.56 13.46 -16.69
N ASP A 533 3.73 12.71 -15.97
CA ASP A 533 3.40 13.02 -14.56
C ASP A 533 4.53 12.66 -13.57
N ASN A 534 5.71 12.29 -14.04
CA ASN A 534 6.79 11.75 -13.19
C ASN A 534 8.12 12.48 -13.38
N ALA A 535 8.68 13.01 -12.29
CA ALA A 535 9.93 13.77 -12.30
C ALA A 535 11.14 12.97 -12.79
N THR A 536 11.29 11.70 -12.39
CA THR A 536 12.41 10.85 -12.84
C THR A 536 12.31 10.56 -14.33
N ALA A 537 11.11 10.19 -14.80
CA ALA A 537 10.89 9.90 -16.22
C ALA A 537 11.14 11.14 -17.10
N ASN A 538 10.64 12.32 -16.66
CA ASN A 538 10.95 13.60 -17.31
C ASN A 538 12.45 13.89 -17.34
N THR A 539 13.14 13.71 -16.21
CA THR A 539 14.59 13.97 -16.12
C THR A 539 15.35 13.09 -17.12
N CYS A 540 15.05 11.79 -17.17
CA CYS A 540 15.64 10.89 -18.15
C CYS A 540 15.38 11.33 -19.59
N ASP A 541 14.14 11.70 -19.93
CA ASP A 541 13.76 12.13 -21.28
C ASP A 541 14.48 13.41 -21.71
N ILE A 542 14.51 14.43 -20.84
CA ILE A 542 15.26 15.68 -21.08
C ILE A 542 16.73 15.36 -21.35
N LEU A 543 17.36 14.55 -20.50
CA LEU A 543 18.78 14.24 -20.63
C LEU A 543 19.07 13.44 -21.91
N ILE A 544 18.23 12.47 -22.28
CA ILE A 544 18.36 11.73 -23.55
C ILE A 544 18.32 12.69 -24.74
N ASN A 545 17.36 13.62 -24.76
CA ASN A 545 17.22 14.60 -25.85
C ASN A 545 18.38 15.62 -25.88
N LEU A 546 19.00 15.93 -24.74
CA LEU A 546 20.19 16.80 -24.68
C LEU A 546 21.47 16.11 -25.15
N LYS A 547 21.50 14.78 -25.30
CA LYS A 547 22.73 14.06 -25.62
C LYS A 547 23.37 14.53 -26.94
N GLY A 548 22.57 14.87 -27.94
CA GLY A 548 23.04 15.41 -29.23
C GLY A 548 23.82 16.70 -29.03
N TYR A 549 23.18 17.70 -28.43
CA TYR A 549 23.79 19.00 -28.08
C TYR A 549 25.09 18.84 -27.27
N LEU A 550 25.06 18.01 -26.22
CA LEU A 550 26.24 17.77 -25.38
C LEU A 550 27.42 17.19 -26.16
N THR A 551 27.14 16.38 -27.19
CA THR A 551 28.15 15.75 -28.03
C THR A 551 28.69 16.71 -29.09
N GLU A 552 27.82 17.52 -29.70
CA GLU A 552 28.19 18.55 -30.69
C GLU A 552 29.09 19.62 -30.07
N GLU A 553 28.79 20.06 -28.84
CA GLU A 553 29.56 21.07 -28.10
C GLU A 553 30.79 20.50 -27.37
N ASN A 554 31.16 19.23 -27.62
CA ASN A 554 32.29 18.54 -26.98
C ASN A 554 32.27 18.55 -25.42
N HIS A 555 31.09 18.62 -24.81
CA HIS A 555 30.95 18.54 -23.36
C HIS A 555 30.96 17.09 -22.87
N SER A 556 32.11 16.64 -22.37
CA SER A 556 32.31 15.26 -21.89
C SER A 556 32.03 15.08 -20.39
N ASN A 557 32.13 16.16 -19.60
CA ASN A 557 32.00 16.16 -18.14
C ASN A 557 30.74 16.93 -17.71
N VAL A 558 29.70 16.19 -17.29
CA VAL A 558 28.38 16.78 -17.00
C VAL A 558 27.93 16.45 -15.59
N ILE A 559 27.47 17.46 -14.85
CA ILE A 559 26.83 17.30 -13.55
C ILE A 559 25.36 17.72 -13.65
N ASP A 560 24.45 16.77 -13.42
CA ASP A 560 23.03 17.04 -13.22
C ASP A 560 22.73 17.31 -11.74
N GLU A 561 22.06 18.43 -11.49
CA GLU A 561 21.62 18.89 -10.19
C GLU A 561 20.09 18.95 -10.14
N CYS A 562 19.52 18.12 -9.27
CA CYS A 562 18.09 18.08 -9.02
C CYS A 562 17.77 18.35 -7.56
N GLU A 563 16.73 19.15 -7.31
CA GLU A 563 16.21 19.37 -5.95
C GLU A 563 15.44 18.17 -5.38
N ASN A 564 15.07 17.21 -6.23
CA ASN A 564 14.34 16.04 -5.81
C ASN A 564 15.30 14.90 -5.46
N SER A 565 15.42 14.60 -4.16
CA SER A 565 16.28 13.52 -3.68
C SER A 565 15.89 12.14 -4.19
N GLU A 566 14.60 11.88 -4.43
CA GLU A 566 14.11 10.59 -4.98
C GLU A 566 14.65 10.37 -6.40
N VAL A 567 14.64 11.42 -7.23
CA VAL A 567 15.18 11.38 -8.62
C VAL A 567 16.66 11.02 -8.60
N ILE A 568 17.46 11.73 -7.79
CA ILE A 568 18.91 11.51 -7.69
C ILE A 568 19.23 10.12 -7.15
N GLN A 569 18.51 9.66 -6.13
CA GLN A 569 18.74 8.33 -5.56
C GLN A 569 18.37 7.21 -6.55
N THR A 570 17.33 7.42 -7.35
CA THR A 570 16.89 6.49 -8.39
C THR A 570 17.90 6.43 -9.54
N LEU A 571 18.37 7.59 -10.04
CA LEU A 571 19.38 7.66 -11.10
C LEU A 571 20.73 7.06 -10.67
N LYS A 572 21.12 7.22 -9.40
CA LYS A 572 22.30 6.56 -8.81
C LYS A 572 22.11 5.06 -8.52
N GLY A 573 20.91 4.51 -8.73
CA GLY A 573 20.60 3.10 -8.42
C GLY A 573 20.58 2.77 -6.92
N ARG A 574 20.45 3.77 -6.04
CA ARG A 574 20.34 3.58 -4.58
C ARG A 574 18.91 3.30 -4.14
N GLU A 575 17.92 3.83 -4.86
CA GLU A 575 16.51 3.53 -4.68
C GLU A 575 15.95 2.77 -5.89
N ARG A 576 14.87 2.01 -5.66
CA ARG A 576 14.20 1.30 -6.75
C ARG A 576 13.32 2.29 -7.53
N PRO A 577 13.41 2.32 -8.86
CA PRO A 577 12.57 3.20 -9.67
C PRO A 577 11.10 2.80 -9.53
N ARG A 578 10.21 3.78 -9.71
CA ARG A 578 8.80 3.47 -9.89
C ARG A 578 8.61 2.81 -11.24
N TRP A 579 7.64 1.92 -11.38
CA TRP A 579 7.48 1.15 -12.61
C TRP A 579 7.25 2.02 -13.86
N LYS A 580 6.61 3.19 -13.69
CA LYS A 580 6.39 4.18 -14.75
C LYS A 580 7.70 4.83 -15.25
N GLU A 581 8.78 4.70 -14.50
CA GLU A 581 10.08 5.31 -14.80
C GLU A 581 11.06 4.32 -15.45
N ILE A 582 10.76 3.02 -15.37
CA ILE A 582 11.69 1.95 -15.75
C ILE A 582 12.12 2.08 -17.21
N ALA A 583 11.18 2.30 -18.13
CA ALA A 583 11.48 2.42 -19.56
C ALA A 583 12.46 3.57 -19.84
N ASN A 584 12.13 4.78 -19.36
CA ASN A 584 12.98 5.97 -19.54
C ASN A 584 14.34 5.80 -18.86
N LEU A 585 14.40 5.18 -17.70
CA LEU A 585 15.64 4.96 -16.95
C LEU A 585 16.56 3.94 -17.62
N GLU A 586 16.03 2.84 -18.17
CA GLU A 586 16.85 1.88 -18.91
C GLU A 586 17.35 2.46 -20.23
N ALA A 587 16.52 3.25 -20.92
CA ALA A 587 16.95 3.98 -22.12
C ALA A 587 18.05 5.01 -21.79
N PHE A 588 17.87 5.77 -20.72
CA PHE A 588 18.85 6.74 -20.26
C PHE A 588 20.20 6.08 -19.95
N LYS A 589 20.20 4.98 -19.19
CA LYS A 589 21.43 4.24 -18.85
C LYS A 589 22.16 3.75 -20.09
N GLU A 590 21.43 3.32 -21.12
CA GLU A 590 22.02 2.86 -22.38
C GLU A 590 22.65 4.02 -23.16
N VAL A 591 21.97 5.17 -23.26
CA VAL A 591 22.47 6.37 -23.97
C VAL A 591 23.73 6.94 -23.29
N PHE A 592 23.79 6.92 -21.96
CA PHE A 592 24.86 7.54 -21.18
C PHE A 592 25.90 6.56 -20.64
N GLN A 593 25.89 5.29 -21.04
CA GLN A 593 26.75 4.22 -20.48
C GLN A 593 28.25 4.56 -20.48
N ASN A 594 28.72 5.33 -21.47
CA ASN A 594 30.13 5.70 -21.65
C ASN A 594 30.41 7.21 -21.43
N SER A 595 29.52 7.94 -20.77
CA SER A 595 29.67 9.39 -20.51
C SER A 595 30.12 9.66 -19.07
N ASN A 596 30.95 10.68 -18.83
CA ASN A 596 31.28 11.12 -17.48
C ASN A 596 30.14 11.99 -16.91
N PHE A 597 29.04 11.31 -16.55
CA PHE A 597 27.81 11.94 -16.08
C PHE A 597 27.63 11.72 -14.57
N CYS A 598 27.54 12.81 -13.82
CA CYS A 598 27.39 12.78 -12.36
C CYS A 598 26.06 13.37 -11.91
N PHE A 599 25.44 12.76 -10.91
CA PHE A 599 24.20 13.26 -10.32
C PHE A 599 24.46 13.84 -8.93
N THR A 600 23.90 14.99 -8.63
CA THR A 600 24.04 15.62 -7.31
C THR A 600 22.71 16.18 -6.82
N HIS A 601 22.43 15.97 -5.54
CA HIS A 601 21.25 16.55 -4.93
C HIS A 601 21.58 17.96 -4.46
N ILE A 602 20.77 18.92 -4.87
CA ILE A 602 20.89 20.32 -4.48
C ILE A 602 19.74 20.72 -3.56
N LYS A 603 19.99 21.55 -2.56
CA LYS A 603 18.91 22.09 -1.71
C LYS A 603 18.03 23.01 -2.55
N LYS A 604 16.71 22.95 -2.36
CA LYS A 604 15.71 23.77 -3.06
C LYS A 604 16.05 25.26 -3.24
N PRO A 605 16.55 25.99 -2.22
CA PRO A 605 16.95 27.39 -2.41
C PRO A 605 18.04 27.59 -3.45
N CYS A 606 18.94 26.61 -3.61
CA CYS A 606 20.07 26.67 -4.52
C CYS A 606 19.69 26.22 -5.94
N ASN A 607 18.50 25.63 -6.15
CA ASN A 607 17.95 25.31 -7.48
C ASN A 607 16.95 26.38 -7.99
N ARG A 608 17.06 27.60 -7.46
CA ARG A 608 16.07 28.67 -7.64
C ARG A 608 15.97 29.15 -9.08
N ALA A 609 17.07 29.21 -9.82
CA ALA A 609 17.06 29.63 -11.22
C ALA A 609 16.21 28.70 -12.09
N ALA A 610 16.43 27.38 -12.02
CA ALA A 610 15.62 26.39 -12.75
C ALA A 610 14.15 26.45 -12.31
N SER A 611 13.89 26.59 -11.00
CA SER A 611 12.53 26.72 -10.47
C SER A 611 11.84 28.00 -10.94
N PHE A 612 12.58 29.09 -11.12
CA PHE A 612 12.06 30.36 -11.63
C PHE A 612 11.67 30.22 -13.11
N ILE A 613 12.51 29.58 -13.92
CA ILE A 613 12.20 29.27 -15.32
C ILE A 613 10.92 28.43 -15.39
N ALA A 614 10.84 27.33 -14.62
CA ALA A 614 9.67 26.45 -14.60
C ALA A 614 8.39 27.21 -14.20
N LYS A 615 8.47 28.07 -13.18
CA LYS A 615 7.34 28.83 -12.65
C LYS A 615 6.80 29.87 -13.64
N TYR A 616 7.66 30.47 -14.44
CA TYR A 616 7.30 31.52 -15.39
C TYR A 616 7.28 31.05 -16.85
N PHE A 617 7.16 29.74 -17.10
CA PHE A 617 7.14 29.10 -18.41
C PHE A 617 6.43 29.92 -19.51
N ASP A 618 5.16 30.32 -19.31
CA ASP A 618 4.39 31.01 -20.35
C ASP A 618 4.83 32.48 -20.62
N ALA A 619 5.65 33.07 -19.74
CA ALA A 619 6.03 34.48 -19.79
C ALA A 619 7.55 34.71 -19.74
N PHE A 620 8.35 33.64 -19.71
CA PHE A 620 9.78 33.72 -19.47
C PHE A 620 10.50 34.45 -20.62
N ASP A 621 10.20 34.08 -21.86
CA ASP A 621 10.82 34.66 -23.05
C ASP A 621 10.17 35.98 -23.50
N CYS A 622 8.94 36.24 -23.07
CA CYS A 622 8.14 37.38 -23.54
C CYS A 622 8.14 38.58 -22.58
N ASN A 623 8.63 38.44 -21.34
CA ASN A 623 8.56 39.49 -20.32
C ASN A 623 9.96 39.94 -19.84
N PRO A 624 10.43 41.14 -20.23
CA PRO A 624 11.75 41.65 -19.87
C PRO A 624 12.00 41.75 -18.36
N ASN A 625 10.96 42.02 -17.56
CA ASN A 625 11.10 42.12 -16.10
C ASN A 625 11.33 40.75 -15.45
N ILE A 626 10.74 39.70 -16.00
CA ILE A 626 10.95 38.31 -15.56
C ILE A 626 12.38 37.88 -15.90
N TYR A 627 12.81 38.17 -17.13
CA TYR A 627 14.18 37.89 -17.57
C TYR A 627 15.23 38.62 -16.71
N SER A 628 15.04 39.91 -16.45
CA SER A 628 15.95 40.69 -15.58
C SER A 628 16.08 40.09 -14.16
N LYS A 629 14.96 39.64 -13.57
CA LYS A 629 14.98 38.93 -12.28
C LYS A 629 15.72 37.60 -12.34
N PHE A 630 15.55 36.85 -13.43
CA PHE A 630 16.29 35.60 -13.65
C PHE A 630 17.80 35.85 -13.73
N VAL A 631 18.24 36.83 -14.52
CA VAL A 631 19.66 37.22 -14.59
C VAL A 631 20.21 37.61 -13.22
N GLY A 632 19.42 38.32 -12.40
CA GLY A 632 19.78 38.62 -11.01
C GLY A 632 20.00 37.38 -10.14
N ILE A 633 19.13 36.36 -10.25
CA ILE A 633 19.29 35.09 -9.53
C ILE A 633 20.56 34.36 -9.97
N VAL A 634 20.83 34.30 -11.28
CA VAL A 634 22.02 33.61 -11.81
C VAL A 634 23.31 34.31 -11.35
N LYS A 635 23.35 35.65 -11.38
CA LYS A 635 24.49 36.43 -10.86
C LYS A 635 24.71 36.20 -9.36
N PHE A 636 23.63 36.06 -8.59
CA PHE A 636 23.69 35.78 -7.16
C PHE A 636 24.21 34.37 -6.86
N ASP A 637 23.76 33.37 -7.62
CA ASP A 637 24.31 32.01 -7.54
C ASP A 637 25.81 31.99 -7.88
N ALA A 638 26.24 32.75 -8.89
CA ALA A 638 27.62 32.84 -9.35
C ALA A 638 28.59 33.49 -8.33
N ILE A 639 28.09 34.14 -7.27
CA ILE A 639 28.92 34.62 -6.15
C ILE A 639 28.82 33.73 -4.90
N SER A 640 28.11 32.60 -4.98
CA SER A 640 27.95 31.60 -3.91
C SER A 640 27.42 32.15 -2.58
N TYR A 641 26.57 33.18 -2.63
CA TYR A 641 26.00 33.79 -1.42
C TYR A 641 24.95 32.85 -0.76
N PRO A 642 24.88 32.78 0.59
CA PRO A 642 23.99 31.86 1.28
C PRO A 642 22.51 32.30 1.31
N TYR A 643 21.61 31.36 1.05
CA TYR A 643 20.18 31.46 1.32
C TYR A 643 19.85 31.01 2.75
N ILE A 644 19.00 31.74 3.49
CA ILE A 644 18.56 31.40 4.84
C ILE A 644 17.18 30.72 4.81
N VAL A 645 17.05 29.57 5.48
CA VAL A 645 15.79 28.80 5.54
C VAL A 645 15.24 28.80 6.97
N ASN A 646 14.04 29.38 7.15
CA ASN A 646 13.26 29.25 8.39
C ASN A 646 11.93 28.55 8.10
N SER A 647 11.75 27.34 8.66
CA SER A 647 10.46 26.62 8.75
C SER A 647 9.53 26.79 7.53
N GLY A 648 10.03 26.58 6.32
CA GLY A 648 9.23 26.59 5.08
C GLY A 648 8.86 27.96 4.50
N ARG A 649 9.39 29.08 5.01
CA ARG A 649 9.29 30.40 4.36
C ARG A 649 10.69 30.97 4.10
N TYR A 650 10.87 31.50 2.88
CA TYR A 650 12.16 32.02 2.39
C TYR A 650 12.25 33.51 2.70
N TRP A 651 13.36 33.96 3.28
CA TRP A 651 13.73 35.36 3.42
C TRP A 651 15.03 35.59 2.65
N LEU A 652 15.10 36.69 1.91
CA LEU A 652 16.34 37.18 1.28
C LEU A 652 17.23 37.82 2.34
#